data_AF-A0A6C0E1X7-F1
#
_entry.id   AF-A0A6C0E1X7-F1
#
_cell.length_a   1.000
_cell.length_b   1.000
_cell.length_c   1.000
_cell.angle_alpha   90.00
_cell.angle_beta   90.00
_cell.angle_gamma   90.00
#
_symmetry.space_group_name_H-M   'P 1'
#
loop_
_entity.id
_entity.type
_entity.pdbx_description
1 polymer ?
#
loop_
_entity_poly.entity_id
_entity_poly.type
_entity_poly.pdbx_seq_one_letter_code
_entity_poly.pdbx_strand_id
1 'polypeptide(L)'
;MDTNISLQQGVKFNQYQTRIKSSTEKKEGFFKKVSQVKGLVEGFTNILETTAQNLQNVHKQNLQDKMKMQHLGRQFNVLTERQQTLESSAETSVGQALARYGPQNPYKGQNVRLDEANAMGYVTELGDFKWYAPDIIANTAGKNGCPVMPDDWTSNPMNITGSVSGSNKYNIPGFVLGTSPTLMTGTPMISGQSCGNEGSNVYVNQVITDSSANYIGCYRDLAEGDTDEANRAMFWNPNEIGYTTFDNCKLYAQDHGYKYYAMQDVQSNGIAACLVSNDLTNAVKYGVSSTTITKVLWSSGTSGTGVLMQLGAGQINLFQNGTSIFTAGPTWDSNCDSNTNGSFPCQYFLMLQDDGNMAIYKGTPSNVEGDAVWTSGTNGQQQLPNPNWVASKGQTGTNSISFLGSLMPGQWIGSNDGSLMLVMQTDGNLVLYTSTITSGCSAQSYGNAGSQYVNAIYELEEVGNPTLLGKVGYVDRDAVLKEYPGSMLGMSNEYDIYPGMDSVGNDLGAVNLDSVEECQTTCDRIPDCAAFVWETGANICFPKNSDAFPKGSRQVNSVTTLGVRRPSLINDSSCPTDLTNIDTLQYANYVKGDNMTSDTSCSIQLIPEKTKTDLTNVDNNMSQVVGQMTNNLNSLYADNAVLHSKMASGEKQLKQNINRYSRVNKQINSELGNTRESMLNMQDLNTMISDTDLVVLQNNYQYVLWTIIAIGTVIVTINALNK
;
A
#
# COMPACT_ATOMS: atom_id res chain seq x y z
N MET A 1 -42.93 -11.74 -39.24
CA MET A 1 -43.92 -11.85 -40.34
C MET A 1 -43.29 -12.65 -41.46
N ASP A 2 -44.00 -13.71 -41.89
CA ASP A 2 -43.89 -14.52 -43.12
C ASP A 2 -42.58 -15.22 -43.52
N THR A 3 -42.25 -16.27 -42.77
CA THR A 3 -41.26 -17.33 -43.08
C THR A 3 -41.76 -18.37 -44.10
N ASN A 4 -43.00 -18.29 -44.60
CA ASN A 4 -43.64 -19.37 -45.38
C ASN A 4 -43.58 -19.17 -46.91
N ILE A 5 -43.14 -17.99 -47.38
CA ILE A 5 -43.05 -17.67 -48.81
C ILE A 5 -41.76 -18.25 -49.44
N SER A 6 -40.68 -18.37 -48.66
CA SER A 6 -39.36 -18.81 -49.12
C SER A 6 -39.30 -20.30 -49.47
N LEU A 7 -40.00 -21.15 -48.72
CA LEU A 7 -40.04 -22.61 -48.98
C LEU A 7 -40.81 -22.94 -50.27
N GLN A 8 -41.94 -22.25 -50.53
CA GLN A 8 -42.72 -22.44 -51.76
C GLN A 8 -42.00 -21.89 -53.01
N GLN A 9 -41.16 -20.87 -52.86
CA GLN A 9 -40.32 -20.35 -53.94
C GLN A 9 -39.12 -21.28 -54.23
N GLY A 10 -38.57 -21.96 -53.22
CA GLY A 10 -37.55 -23.00 -53.37
C GLY A 10 -38.04 -24.27 -54.10
N VAL A 11 -39.30 -24.68 -53.89
CA VAL A 11 -39.91 -25.83 -54.61
C VAL A 11 -40.25 -25.48 -56.06
N LYS A 12 -40.72 -24.25 -56.34
CA LYS A 12 -40.87 -23.75 -57.72
C LYS A 12 -39.51 -23.59 -58.42
N PHE A 13 -38.46 -23.21 -57.70
CA PHE A 13 -37.08 -23.12 -58.19
C PHE A 13 -36.54 -24.46 -58.69
N ASN A 14 -36.86 -25.59 -58.04
CA ASN A 14 -36.43 -26.92 -58.51
C ASN A 14 -37.13 -27.36 -59.82
N GLN A 15 -38.36 -26.87 -60.06
CA GLN A 15 -39.09 -27.05 -61.32
C GLN A 15 -38.57 -26.15 -62.46
N TYR A 16 -37.91 -25.02 -62.14
CA TYR A 16 -37.28 -24.12 -63.12
C TYR A 16 -35.81 -24.48 -63.42
N GLN A 17 -35.09 -25.09 -62.47
CA GLN A 17 -33.74 -25.65 -62.66
C GLN A 17 -33.68 -26.68 -63.81
N THR A 18 -34.69 -27.57 -63.89
CA THR A 18 -34.80 -28.57 -64.97
C THR A 18 -35.12 -27.93 -66.33
N ARG A 19 -35.89 -26.84 -66.36
CA ARG A 19 -36.18 -26.09 -67.59
C ARG A 19 -34.96 -25.28 -68.08
N ILE A 20 -34.16 -24.73 -67.18
CA ILE A 20 -32.95 -23.95 -67.52
C ILE A 20 -31.85 -24.84 -68.11
N LYS A 21 -31.58 -26.03 -67.53
CA LYS A 21 -30.62 -27.01 -68.12
C LYS A 21 -30.99 -27.40 -69.56
N SER A 22 -32.28 -27.69 -69.82
CA SER A 22 -32.76 -28.05 -71.16
C SER A 22 -32.66 -26.92 -72.21
N SER A 23 -32.65 -25.65 -71.79
CA SER A 23 -32.53 -24.50 -72.71
C SER A 23 -31.09 -24.12 -73.02
N THR A 24 -30.15 -24.44 -72.11
CA THR A 24 -28.73 -24.08 -72.26
C THR A 24 -28.03 -25.01 -73.27
N GLU A 25 -28.37 -26.30 -73.27
CA GLU A 25 -27.89 -27.28 -74.28
C GLU A 25 -28.47 -27.02 -75.68
N LYS A 26 -29.68 -26.46 -75.80
CA LYS A 26 -30.25 -26.01 -77.09
C LYS A 26 -29.60 -24.73 -77.65
N LYS A 27 -28.89 -23.95 -76.81
CA LYS A 27 -28.34 -22.62 -77.17
C LYS A 27 -26.92 -22.66 -77.74
N GLU A 28 -26.07 -23.63 -77.38
CA GLU A 28 -24.79 -23.85 -78.10
C GLU A 28 -25.02 -24.24 -79.57
N GLY A 29 -26.12 -24.94 -79.86
CA GLY A 29 -26.54 -25.26 -81.24
C GLY A 29 -27.06 -24.06 -82.04
N PHE A 30 -27.53 -23.00 -81.37
CA PHE A 30 -28.07 -21.78 -82.02
C PHE A 30 -26.94 -20.88 -82.53
N PHE A 31 -25.92 -20.61 -81.72
CA PHE A 31 -24.77 -19.79 -82.13
C PHE A 31 -23.91 -20.47 -83.21
N LYS A 32 -23.83 -21.81 -83.21
CA LYS A 32 -23.22 -22.59 -84.30
C LYS A 32 -23.99 -22.53 -85.63
N LYS A 33 -25.32 -22.29 -85.58
CA LYS A 33 -26.17 -22.14 -86.77
C LYS A 33 -26.16 -20.72 -87.34
N VAL A 34 -26.05 -19.69 -86.49
CA VAL A 34 -25.97 -18.29 -86.93
C VAL A 34 -24.65 -17.98 -87.63
N SER A 35 -23.52 -18.58 -87.19
CA SER A 35 -22.22 -18.44 -87.88
C SER A 35 -22.13 -19.16 -89.23
N GLN A 36 -23.14 -19.96 -89.61
CA GLN A 36 -23.20 -20.70 -90.88
C GLN A 36 -24.12 -20.07 -91.93
N VAL A 37 -24.80 -18.95 -91.64
CA VAL A 37 -25.67 -18.28 -92.62
C VAL A 37 -24.83 -17.47 -93.60
N LYS A 38 -24.43 -18.10 -94.72
CA LYS A 38 -23.83 -17.43 -95.89
C LYS A 38 -24.92 -16.64 -96.63
N GLY A 39 -24.80 -15.32 -96.66
CA GLY A 39 -25.66 -14.44 -97.48
C GLY A 39 -26.18 -13.17 -96.81
N LEU A 40 -25.64 -12.75 -95.65
CA LEU A 40 -25.98 -11.46 -95.05
C LEU A 40 -25.17 -10.32 -95.70
N VAL A 41 -25.84 -9.20 -95.95
CA VAL A 41 -25.24 -7.96 -96.47
C VAL A 41 -24.19 -7.43 -95.48
N GLU A 42 -23.00 -7.03 -95.99
CA GLU A 42 -21.93 -6.39 -95.20
C GLU A 42 -22.50 -5.22 -94.37
N GLY A 43 -22.41 -5.34 -93.05
CA GLY A 43 -23.00 -4.41 -92.08
C GLY A 43 -23.88 -5.08 -91.03
N PHE A 44 -24.56 -6.18 -91.34
CA PHE A 44 -25.32 -6.97 -90.35
C PHE A 44 -24.45 -7.91 -89.51
N THR A 45 -23.41 -8.49 -90.11
CA THR A 45 -22.41 -9.34 -89.43
C THR A 45 -21.62 -8.57 -88.38
N ASN A 46 -21.12 -7.37 -88.71
CA ASN A 46 -20.37 -6.53 -87.79
C ASN A 46 -21.15 -6.14 -86.52
N ILE A 47 -22.47 -5.94 -86.62
CA ILE A 47 -23.33 -5.51 -85.49
C ILE A 47 -23.63 -6.69 -84.54
N LEU A 48 -23.88 -7.88 -85.10
CA LEU A 48 -24.06 -9.10 -84.31
C LEU A 48 -22.78 -9.47 -83.57
N GLU A 49 -21.62 -9.36 -84.23
CA GLU A 49 -20.31 -9.54 -83.60
C GLU A 49 -20.06 -8.50 -82.51
N THR A 50 -20.27 -7.20 -82.75
CA THR A 50 -20.08 -6.17 -81.71
C THR A 50 -21.01 -6.35 -80.51
N THR A 51 -22.27 -6.73 -80.75
CA THR A 51 -23.24 -6.99 -79.66
C THR A 51 -22.84 -8.21 -78.84
N ALA A 52 -22.38 -9.30 -79.50
CA ALA A 52 -21.86 -10.48 -78.83
C ALA A 52 -20.57 -10.19 -78.05
N GLN A 53 -19.65 -9.39 -78.61
CA GLN A 53 -18.42 -8.96 -77.95
C GLN A 53 -18.73 -8.13 -76.69
N ASN A 54 -19.70 -7.21 -76.79
CA ASN A 54 -20.13 -6.39 -75.65
C ASN A 54 -20.74 -7.25 -74.54
N LEU A 55 -21.58 -8.23 -74.87
CA LEU A 55 -22.15 -9.18 -73.90
C LEU A 55 -21.08 -10.05 -73.23
N GLN A 56 -20.08 -10.53 -73.98
CA GLN A 56 -18.97 -11.31 -73.43
C GLN A 56 -18.08 -10.48 -72.49
N ASN A 57 -17.77 -9.24 -72.87
CA ASN A 57 -16.99 -8.33 -72.03
C ASN A 57 -17.71 -8.00 -70.72
N VAL A 58 -19.02 -7.75 -70.78
CA VAL A 58 -19.87 -7.52 -69.59
C VAL A 58 -19.92 -8.76 -68.71
N HIS A 59 -20.09 -9.96 -69.29
CA HIS A 59 -20.07 -11.20 -68.54
C HIS A 59 -18.74 -11.42 -67.80
N LYS A 60 -17.61 -11.08 -68.43
CA LYS A 60 -16.27 -11.17 -67.84
C LYS A 60 -16.09 -10.18 -66.67
N GLN A 61 -16.54 -8.93 -66.85
CA GLN A 61 -16.51 -7.89 -65.80
C GLN A 61 -17.35 -8.32 -64.59
N ASN A 62 -18.57 -8.78 -64.83
CA ASN A 62 -19.50 -9.29 -63.83
C ASN A 62 -18.92 -10.46 -63.01
N LEU A 63 -18.20 -11.37 -63.68
CA LEU A 63 -17.53 -12.49 -63.00
C LEU A 63 -16.40 -12.00 -62.08
N GLN A 64 -15.65 -10.96 -62.51
CA GLN A 64 -14.60 -10.35 -61.70
C GLN A 64 -15.15 -9.63 -60.47
N ASP A 65 -16.24 -8.87 -60.61
CA ASP A 65 -16.87 -8.18 -59.49
C ASP A 65 -17.47 -9.16 -58.47
N LYS A 66 -18.03 -10.27 -58.94
CA LYS A 66 -18.46 -11.37 -58.07
C LYS A 66 -17.30 -11.95 -57.26
N MET A 67 -16.17 -12.23 -57.89
CA MET A 67 -14.98 -12.73 -57.19
C MET A 67 -14.44 -11.72 -56.17
N LYS A 68 -14.44 -10.42 -56.52
CA LYS A 68 -14.02 -9.33 -55.64
C LYS A 68 -14.93 -9.20 -54.43
N MET A 69 -16.26 -9.23 -54.61
CA MET A 69 -17.23 -9.22 -53.50
C MET A 69 -17.14 -10.46 -52.62
N GLN A 70 -16.90 -11.64 -53.20
CA GLN A 70 -16.66 -12.86 -52.42
C GLN A 70 -15.35 -12.79 -51.61
N HIS A 71 -14.30 -12.17 -52.15
CA HIS A 71 -13.05 -11.97 -51.45
C HIS A 71 -13.21 -10.99 -50.28
N LEU A 72 -13.85 -9.84 -50.51
CA LEU A 72 -14.17 -8.88 -49.46
C LEU A 72 -15.05 -9.50 -48.37
N GLY A 73 -16.03 -10.33 -48.75
CA GLY A 73 -16.87 -11.05 -47.80
C GLY A 73 -16.06 -12.00 -46.90
N ARG A 74 -15.06 -12.69 -47.45
CA ARG A 74 -14.13 -13.51 -46.64
C ARG A 74 -13.27 -12.66 -45.71
N GLN A 75 -12.74 -11.54 -46.19
CA GLN A 75 -11.94 -10.62 -45.36
C GLN A 75 -12.77 -10.06 -44.21
N PHE A 76 -14.02 -9.67 -44.46
CA PHE A 76 -14.95 -9.19 -43.44
C PHE A 76 -15.18 -10.26 -42.37
N ASN A 77 -15.48 -11.50 -42.76
CA ASN A 77 -15.71 -12.59 -41.80
C ASN A 77 -14.49 -12.86 -40.91
N VAL A 78 -13.27 -12.85 -41.46
CA VAL A 78 -12.03 -13.03 -40.68
C VAL A 78 -11.84 -11.89 -39.68
N LEU A 79 -12.16 -10.66 -40.06
CA LEU A 79 -12.10 -9.50 -39.16
C LEU A 79 -13.14 -9.62 -38.04
N THR A 80 -14.36 -10.07 -38.35
CA THR A 80 -15.40 -10.30 -37.34
C THR A 80 -15.00 -11.39 -36.34
N GLU A 81 -14.44 -12.52 -36.80
CA GLU A 81 -13.92 -13.58 -35.90
C GLU A 81 -12.79 -13.06 -35.00
N ARG A 82 -11.90 -12.22 -35.56
CA ARG A 82 -10.82 -11.60 -34.80
C ARG A 82 -11.35 -10.62 -33.75
N GLN A 83 -12.36 -9.83 -34.09
CA GLN A 83 -13.04 -8.92 -33.16
C GLN A 83 -13.64 -9.70 -31.98
N GLN A 84 -14.45 -10.73 -32.27
CA GLN A 84 -15.04 -11.58 -31.22
C GLN A 84 -13.99 -12.18 -30.28
N THR A 85 -12.87 -12.64 -30.85
CA THR A 85 -11.76 -13.19 -30.04
C THR A 85 -11.14 -12.14 -29.12
N LEU A 86 -10.96 -10.90 -29.61
CA LEU A 86 -10.41 -9.79 -28.83
C LEU A 86 -11.40 -9.33 -27.76
N GLU A 87 -12.70 -9.28 -28.06
CA GLU A 87 -13.77 -8.96 -27.11
C GLU A 87 -13.81 -10.00 -25.98
N SER A 88 -13.82 -11.30 -26.29
CA SER A 88 -13.75 -12.36 -25.25
C SER A 88 -12.46 -12.28 -24.43
N SER A 89 -11.33 -11.92 -25.05
CA SER A 89 -10.07 -11.69 -24.32
C SER A 89 -10.16 -10.47 -23.40
N ALA A 90 -10.86 -9.41 -23.82
CA ALA A 90 -11.08 -8.22 -23.01
C ALA A 90 -12.02 -8.53 -21.83
N GLU A 91 -13.13 -9.23 -22.06
CA GLU A 91 -14.04 -9.71 -21.00
C GLU A 91 -13.32 -10.57 -19.96
N THR A 92 -12.48 -11.51 -20.43
CA THR A 92 -11.65 -12.34 -19.54
C THR A 92 -10.70 -11.48 -18.71
N SER A 93 -10.04 -10.49 -19.34
CA SER A 93 -9.13 -9.58 -18.65
C SER A 93 -9.86 -8.74 -17.60
N VAL A 94 -11.06 -8.25 -17.92
CA VAL A 94 -11.92 -7.50 -17.00
C VAL A 94 -12.35 -8.39 -15.83
N GLY A 95 -12.80 -9.62 -16.09
CA GLY A 95 -13.18 -10.56 -15.03
C GLY A 95 -12.02 -10.88 -14.08
N GLN A 96 -10.82 -11.11 -14.62
CA GLN A 96 -9.60 -11.32 -13.84
C GLN A 96 -9.22 -10.09 -13.01
N ALA A 97 -9.30 -8.90 -13.61
CA ALA A 97 -9.05 -7.63 -12.94
C ALA A 97 -10.04 -7.41 -11.78
N LEU A 98 -11.35 -7.62 -12.01
CA LEU A 98 -12.38 -7.51 -10.98
C LEU A 98 -12.16 -8.51 -9.84
N ALA A 99 -11.76 -9.74 -10.15
CA ALA A 99 -11.43 -10.73 -9.13
C ALA A 99 -10.17 -10.36 -8.32
N ARG A 100 -9.21 -9.68 -8.94
CA ARG A 100 -7.97 -9.20 -8.30
C ARG A 100 -8.23 -8.01 -7.37
N TYR A 101 -8.96 -7.01 -7.84
CA TYR A 101 -9.20 -5.75 -7.12
C TYR A 101 -10.35 -5.86 -6.12
N GLY A 102 -11.32 -6.73 -6.43
CA GLY A 102 -12.53 -6.90 -5.65
C GLY A 102 -12.32 -7.55 -4.28
N PRO A 103 -13.36 -7.55 -3.44
CA PRO A 103 -13.31 -8.08 -2.07
C PRO A 103 -13.11 -9.60 -2.00
N GLN A 104 -13.19 -10.31 -3.14
CA GLN A 104 -13.02 -11.75 -3.22
C GLN A 104 -11.55 -12.19 -3.20
N ASN A 105 -10.60 -11.25 -3.34
CA ASN A 105 -9.18 -11.58 -3.30
C ASN A 105 -8.72 -11.71 -1.82
N PRO A 106 -8.41 -12.94 -1.35
CA PRO A 106 -8.06 -13.17 0.05
C PRO A 106 -6.65 -12.69 0.41
N TYR A 107 -5.84 -12.33 -0.60
CA TYR A 107 -4.44 -11.94 -0.42
C TYR A 107 -4.27 -10.43 -0.23
N LYS A 108 -5.32 -9.63 -0.44
CA LYS A 108 -5.24 -8.16 -0.35
C LYS A 108 -4.73 -7.71 1.02
N GLY A 109 -3.74 -6.82 1.00
CA GLY A 109 -3.15 -6.29 2.22
C GLY A 109 -2.38 -7.33 3.03
N GLN A 110 -2.06 -8.50 2.47
CA GLN A 110 -1.37 -9.58 3.17
C GLN A 110 0.05 -9.80 2.63
N ASN A 111 0.94 -10.23 3.53
CA ASN A 111 2.16 -10.92 3.11
C ASN A 111 1.78 -12.32 2.61
N VAL A 112 2.39 -12.78 1.52
CA VAL A 112 2.16 -14.12 0.94
C VAL A 112 3.46 -14.74 0.43
N ARG A 113 3.45 -16.05 0.23
CA ARG A 113 4.55 -16.79 -0.41
C ARG A 113 4.09 -17.50 -1.67
N LEU A 114 4.87 -17.36 -2.74
CA LEU A 114 4.75 -18.14 -3.97
C LEU A 114 5.56 -19.43 -3.81
N ASP A 115 4.89 -20.57 -3.61
CA ASP A 115 5.55 -21.83 -3.22
C ASP A 115 6.61 -22.32 -4.21
N GLU A 116 6.32 -22.32 -5.52
CA GLU A 116 7.27 -22.84 -6.53
C GLU A 116 8.55 -22.00 -6.67
N ALA A 117 8.42 -20.68 -6.49
CA ALA A 117 9.55 -19.75 -6.60
C ALA A 117 10.25 -19.51 -5.26
N ASN A 118 9.66 -20.00 -4.16
CA ASN A 118 10.01 -19.64 -2.78
C ASN A 118 10.15 -18.11 -2.60
N ALA A 119 9.30 -17.35 -3.29
CA ALA A 119 9.36 -15.89 -3.31
C ALA A 119 8.31 -15.33 -2.36
N MET A 120 8.74 -14.46 -1.44
CA MET A 120 7.86 -13.78 -0.50
C MET A 120 7.56 -12.38 -1.00
N GLY A 121 6.35 -11.91 -0.76
CA GLY A 121 5.95 -10.56 -1.15
C GLY A 121 4.72 -10.10 -0.41
N TYR A 122 4.47 -8.80 -0.50
CA TYR A 122 3.25 -8.17 -0.06
C TYR A 122 2.28 -8.05 -1.24
N VAL A 123 1.01 -8.34 -1.03
CA VAL A 123 -0.03 -8.10 -2.04
C VAL A 123 -0.78 -6.83 -1.66
N THR A 124 -0.74 -5.82 -2.52
CA THR A 124 -1.37 -4.51 -2.29
C THR A 124 -2.89 -4.60 -2.17
N GLU A 125 -3.53 -3.53 -1.72
CA GLU A 125 -5.00 -3.41 -1.72
C GLU A 125 -5.61 -3.46 -3.14
N LEU A 126 -4.78 -3.32 -4.17
CA LEU A 126 -5.15 -3.53 -5.57
C LEU A 126 -4.61 -4.86 -6.13
N GLY A 127 -4.23 -5.80 -5.27
CA GLY A 127 -3.89 -7.17 -5.68
C GLY A 127 -2.60 -7.29 -6.49
N ASP A 128 -1.68 -6.33 -6.33
CA ASP A 128 -0.35 -6.41 -6.95
C ASP A 128 0.65 -7.04 -5.98
N PHE A 129 1.33 -8.09 -6.42
CA PHE A 129 2.38 -8.77 -5.68
C PHE A 129 3.70 -8.00 -5.78
N LYS A 130 4.13 -7.40 -4.67
CA LYS A 130 5.41 -6.72 -4.52
C LYS A 130 6.38 -7.63 -3.77
N TRP A 131 7.39 -8.12 -4.47
CA TRP A 131 8.39 -9.04 -3.91
C TRP A 131 9.25 -8.38 -2.83
N TYR A 132 9.52 -9.11 -1.75
CA TYR A 132 10.50 -8.74 -0.72
C TYR A 132 11.88 -9.34 -1.05
N ALA A 133 12.88 -8.47 -1.13
CA ALA A 133 14.26 -8.95 -1.00
C ALA A 133 14.48 -9.58 0.40
N PRO A 134 15.30 -10.64 0.53
CA PRO A 134 15.46 -11.34 1.82
C PRO A 134 15.92 -10.47 2.99
N ASP A 135 16.69 -9.42 2.72
CA ASP A 135 17.31 -8.52 3.70
C ASP A 135 16.39 -7.40 4.19
N ILE A 136 15.25 -7.15 3.53
CA ILE A 136 14.40 -6.01 3.84
C ILE A 136 13.20 -6.34 4.73
N ILE A 137 12.87 -7.62 4.91
CA ILE A 137 11.65 -8.05 5.62
C ILE A 137 11.60 -7.51 7.04
N ALA A 138 12.69 -7.61 7.81
CA ALA A 138 12.76 -7.19 9.21
C ALA A 138 12.54 -5.67 9.39
N ASN A 139 12.85 -4.87 8.37
CA ASN A 139 12.68 -3.43 8.41
C ASN A 139 11.32 -2.97 7.87
N THR A 140 10.53 -3.87 7.28
CA THR A 140 9.31 -3.50 6.53
C THR A 140 8.06 -4.15 7.12
N ALA A 141 8.09 -5.45 7.38
CA ALA A 141 6.95 -6.17 7.93
C ALA A 141 6.54 -5.65 9.30
N GLY A 142 5.23 -5.46 9.52
CA GLY A 142 4.68 -4.93 10.76
C GLY A 142 4.91 -3.44 11.02
N LYS A 143 5.57 -2.72 10.09
CA LYS A 143 5.86 -1.29 10.20
C LYS A 143 5.12 -0.50 9.13
N ASN A 144 4.83 0.77 9.39
CA ASN A 144 4.32 1.72 8.38
C ASN A 144 3.10 1.20 7.59
N GLY A 145 2.14 0.56 8.28
CA GLY A 145 0.94 -0.02 7.68
C GLY A 145 1.14 -1.39 7.00
N CYS A 146 2.36 -1.92 6.96
CA CYS A 146 2.60 -3.26 6.47
C CYS A 146 2.13 -4.33 7.45
N PRO A 147 1.51 -5.43 6.96
CA PRO A 147 1.11 -6.53 7.81
C PRO A 147 2.33 -7.15 8.51
N VAL A 148 2.13 -7.54 9.77
CA VAL A 148 3.12 -8.30 10.54
C VAL A 148 3.34 -9.65 9.87
N MET A 149 4.58 -10.15 9.85
CA MET A 149 4.84 -11.53 9.48
C MET A 149 4.48 -12.44 10.66
N PRO A 150 3.62 -13.46 10.49
CA PRO A 150 3.34 -14.45 11.52
C PRO A 150 4.60 -15.02 12.19
N ASP A 151 4.59 -15.23 13.50
CA ASP A 151 5.75 -15.75 14.25
C ASP A 151 6.20 -17.13 13.74
N ASP A 152 5.27 -17.92 13.20
CA ASP A 152 5.49 -19.24 12.63
C ASP A 152 5.67 -19.21 11.11
N TRP A 153 5.92 -18.05 10.49
CA TRP A 153 5.96 -17.88 9.03
C TRP A 153 6.93 -18.80 8.30
N THR A 154 8.05 -19.17 8.95
CA THR A 154 8.99 -20.14 8.39
C THR A 154 8.39 -21.55 8.28
N SER A 155 7.47 -21.89 9.18
CA SER A 155 6.76 -23.17 9.24
C SER A 155 5.36 -23.16 8.61
N ASN A 156 4.67 -22.01 8.54
CA ASN A 156 3.29 -21.91 8.07
C ASN A 156 2.96 -20.56 7.39
N PRO A 157 3.61 -20.24 6.26
CA PRO A 157 3.30 -19.02 5.52
C PRO A 157 1.95 -19.09 4.80
N MET A 158 1.34 -17.93 4.53
CA MET A 158 0.18 -17.86 3.65
C MET A 158 0.60 -18.17 2.22
N ASN A 159 0.44 -19.43 1.83
CA ASN A 159 0.91 -19.95 0.57
C ASN A 159 -0.11 -19.77 -0.55
N ILE A 160 0.37 -19.23 -1.66
CA ILE A 160 -0.30 -19.37 -2.95
C ILE A 160 0.20 -20.68 -3.55
N THR A 161 -0.59 -21.73 -3.37
CA THR A 161 -0.23 -23.12 -3.69
C THR A 161 -0.51 -23.47 -5.16
N GLY A 162 0.28 -24.42 -5.69
CA GLY A 162 0.10 -24.98 -7.04
C GLY A 162 1.07 -24.42 -8.09
N SER A 163 0.98 -24.95 -9.31
CA SER A 163 1.81 -24.47 -10.43
C SER A 163 1.36 -23.11 -10.93
N VAL A 164 2.02 -22.07 -10.42
CA VAL A 164 1.78 -20.68 -10.79
C VAL A 164 2.58 -20.39 -12.05
N SER A 165 1.89 -20.31 -13.19
CA SER A 165 2.52 -19.93 -14.45
C SER A 165 3.26 -18.60 -14.31
N GLY A 166 4.54 -18.58 -14.71
CA GLY A 166 5.40 -17.41 -14.64
C GLY A 166 5.85 -17.01 -13.23
N SER A 167 5.75 -17.93 -12.26
CA SER A 167 6.23 -17.73 -10.88
C SER A 167 7.67 -17.23 -10.82
N ASN A 168 8.55 -17.64 -11.72
CA ASN A 168 9.94 -17.17 -11.83
C ASN A 168 10.11 -15.69 -12.25
N LYS A 169 9.03 -15.00 -12.62
CA LYS A 169 9.01 -13.57 -13.01
C LYS A 169 8.37 -12.68 -11.95
N TYR A 170 8.31 -13.15 -10.70
CA TYR A 170 7.71 -12.46 -9.56
C TYR A 170 8.25 -11.04 -9.31
N ASN A 171 9.43 -10.70 -9.84
CA ASN A 171 10.12 -9.43 -9.66
C ASN A 171 10.13 -8.54 -10.91
N ILE A 172 9.38 -8.89 -11.95
CA ILE A 172 9.27 -8.10 -13.19
C ILE A 172 7.96 -7.31 -13.13
N PRO A 173 7.96 -5.98 -12.91
CA PRO A 173 6.72 -5.21 -12.77
C PRO A 173 5.79 -5.35 -13.99
N GLY A 174 4.49 -5.44 -13.73
CA GLY A 174 3.43 -5.59 -14.74
C GLY A 174 3.23 -7.02 -15.28
N PHE A 175 3.98 -8.00 -14.79
CA PHE A 175 3.81 -9.40 -15.18
C PHE A 175 2.57 -10.02 -14.50
N VAL A 176 1.77 -10.79 -15.24
CA VAL A 176 0.58 -11.46 -14.69
C VAL A 176 0.95 -12.85 -14.20
N LEU A 177 0.80 -13.09 -12.90
CA LEU A 177 1.02 -14.40 -12.28
C LEU A 177 -0.23 -15.26 -12.45
N GLY A 178 -0.02 -16.54 -12.78
CA GLY A 178 -1.08 -17.54 -12.93
C GLY A 178 -1.71 -18.02 -11.62
N THR A 179 -1.91 -17.12 -10.65
CA THR A 179 -2.54 -17.40 -9.35
C THR A 179 -4.07 -17.36 -9.44
N SER A 180 -4.77 -17.76 -8.37
CA SER A 180 -6.23 -17.65 -8.28
C SER A 180 -6.64 -16.88 -7.00
N PRO A 181 -7.17 -15.64 -7.11
CA PRO A 181 -7.31 -14.85 -8.34
C PRO A 181 -5.93 -14.48 -8.93
N THR A 182 -5.90 -14.13 -10.23
CA THR A 182 -4.65 -13.75 -10.90
C THR A 182 -4.10 -12.47 -10.27
N LEU A 183 -2.84 -12.49 -9.85
CA LEU A 183 -2.13 -11.30 -9.36
C LEU A 183 -1.28 -10.70 -10.47
N MET A 184 -0.94 -9.42 -10.34
CA MET A 184 0.07 -8.78 -11.18
C MET A 184 1.27 -8.42 -10.30
N THR A 185 2.47 -8.50 -10.82
CA THR A 185 3.66 -8.12 -10.07
C THR A 185 3.80 -6.60 -10.08
N GLY A 186 4.00 -6.01 -8.90
CA GLY A 186 4.36 -4.61 -8.75
C GLY A 186 5.87 -4.41 -8.78
N THR A 187 6.30 -3.18 -8.55
CA THR A 187 7.70 -2.89 -8.21
C THR A 187 8.12 -3.63 -6.93
N PRO A 188 9.34 -4.18 -6.86
CA PRO A 188 9.87 -4.76 -5.63
C PRO A 188 9.74 -3.83 -4.43
N MET A 189 9.48 -4.39 -3.24
CA MET A 189 9.50 -3.63 -2.00
C MET A 189 10.92 -3.11 -1.74
N ILE A 190 11.02 -1.94 -1.11
CA ILE A 190 12.28 -1.41 -0.56
C ILE A 190 12.24 -1.41 0.98
N SER A 191 13.41 -1.39 1.62
CA SER A 191 13.52 -1.44 3.08
C SER A 191 12.76 -0.29 3.76
N GLY A 192 11.86 -0.62 4.68
CA GLY A 192 11.07 0.36 5.44
C GLY A 192 9.87 0.94 4.70
N GLN A 193 9.61 0.54 3.45
CA GLN A 193 8.52 1.05 2.64
C GLN A 193 7.15 0.85 3.32
N SER A 194 6.30 1.87 3.27
CA SER A 194 4.90 1.77 3.72
C SER A 194 4.05 0.87 2.81
N CYS A 195 3.07 0.20 3.41
CA CYS A 195 2.09 -0.62 2.70
C CYS A 195 0.66 -0.10 2.94
N GLY A 196 -0.28 -0.60 2.14
CA GLY A 196 -1.70 -0.37 2.32
C GLY A 196 -2.14 0.96 1.72
N ASN A 197 -3.45 1.17 1.73
CA ASN A 197 -4.12 2.33 1.14
C ASN A 197 -3.96 2.46 -0.39
N GLU A 198 -3.43 1.46 -1.09
CA GLU A 198 -3.31 1.53 -2.55
C GLU A 198 -4.69 1.70 -3.20
N GLY A 199 -4.81 2.69 -4.07
CA GLY A 199 -6.08 3.11 -4.68
C GLY A 199 -6.87 4.14 -3.86
N SER A 200 -6.37 4.61 -2.73
CA SER A 200 -7.06 5.53 -1.82
C SER A 200 -6.29 6.83 -1.60
N ASN A 201 -7.00 7.87 -1.15
CA ASN A 201 -6.34 9.07 -0.62
C ASN A 201 -6.09 8.91 0.87
N VAL A 202 -4.94 9.41 1.31
CA VAL A 202 -4.50 9.40 2.71
C VAL A 202 -4.33 10.83 3.23
N TYR A 203 -4.67 11.05 4.49
CA TYR A 203 -4.55 12.32 5.19
C TYR A 203 -3.76 12.16 6.48
N VAL A 204 -2.75 13.01 6.69
CA VAL A 204 -1.89 12.96 7.87
C VAL A 204 -2.51 13.76 9.00
N ASN A 205 -3.27 13.10 9.87
CA ASN A 205 -4.02 13.75 10.95
C ASN A 205 -3.34 13.64 12.33
N GLN A 206 -2.24 12.90 12.42
CA GLN A 206 -1.49 12.70 13.66
C GLN A 206 -0.02 12.39 13.40
N VAL A 207 0.85 12.64 14.38
CA VAL A 207 2.29 12.40 14.23
C VAL A 207 2.60 10.91 14.21
N ILE A 208 2.03 10.14 15.15
CA ILE A 208 2.22 8.70 15.26
C ILE A 208 0.96 8.05 15.84
N THR A 209 0.54 6.92 15.30
CA THR A 209 -0.71 6.23 15.71
C THR A 209 -0.50 5.34 16.94
N ASP A 210 0.62 4.62 16.96
CA ASP A 210 0.99 3.72 18.04
C ASP A 210 2.50 3.82 18.24
N SER A 211 2.92 4.23 19.43
CA SER A 211 4.34 4.22 19.76
C SER A 211 4.52 3.62 21.13
N SER A 212 5.23 2.51 21.22
CA SER A 212 5.74 2.01 22.49
C SER A 212 6.74 3.00 23.05
N ALA A 213 6.85 3.04 24.38
CA ALA A 213 7.87 3.79 25.07
C ALA A 213 8.60 2.86 26.04
N ASN A 214 9.92 2.82 25.95
CA ASN A 214 10.77 1.98 26.78
C ASN A 214 11.28 2.78 27.98
N TYR A 215 11.08 2.24 29.19
CA TYR A 215 11.59 2.87 30.40
C TYR A 215 13.11 2.72 30.47
N ILE A 216 13.82 3.85 30.43
CA ILE A 216 15.29 3.89 30.42
C ILE A 216 15.85 3.86 31.85
N GLY A 217 15.17 4.50 32.79
CA GLY A 217 15.59 4.50 34.19
C GLY A 217 15.27 5.80 34.92
N CYS A 218 15.79 5.86 36.14
CA CYS A 218 15.54 6.95 37.07
C CYS A 218 16.80 7.80 37.25
N TYR A 219 16.76 9.06 36.82
CA TYR A 219 17.94 9.93 36.77
C TYR A 219 17.67 11.26 37.45
N ARG A 220 18.71 11.87 38.01
CA ARG A 220 18.59 13.22 38.56
C ARG A 220 18.46 14.22 37.41
N ASP A 221 17.54 15.17 37.57
CA ASP A 221 17.33 16.27 36.61
C ASP A 221 18.27 17.45 36.89
N LEU A 222 18.76 17.58 38.12
CA LEU A 222 19.73 18.58 38.56
C LEU A 222 20.87 17.93 39.34
N ALA A 223 22.00 18.65 39.42
CA ALA A 223 23.08 18.27 40.32
C ALA A 223 22.58 18.26 41.78
N GLU A 224 23.19 17.43 42.63
CA GLU A 224 22.82 17.37 44.04
C GLU A 224 23.02 18.73 44.72
N GLY A 225 21.95 19.25 45.32
CA GLY A 225 21.94 20.57 45.97
C GLY A 225 21.70 21.76 45.03
N ASP A 226 21.53 21.53 43.72
CA ASP A 226 21.16 22.56 42.75
C ASP A 226 19.64 22.68 42.63
N THR A 227 19.15 23.92 42.55
CA THR A 227 17.73 24.26 42.39
C THR A 227 17.49 25.24 41.24
N ASP A 228 18.52 25.58 40.46
CA ASP A 228 18.39 26.47 39.30
C ASP A 228 17.79 25.72 38.11
N GLU A 229 16.60 26.12 37.67
CA GLU A 229 15.90 25.47 36.57
C GLU A 229 16.63 25.58 35.24
N ALA A 230 17.53 26.56 35.07
CA ALA A 230 18.35 26.68 33.87
C ALA A 230 19.33 25.50 33.70
N ASN A 231 19.63 24.78 34.78
CA ASN A 231 20.58 23.67 34.79
C ASN A 231 19.91 22.30 34.55
N ARG A 232 18.59 22.23 34.35
CA ARG A 232 17.86 20.97 34.18
C ARG A 232 18.44 20.10 33.05
N ALA A 233 18.39 18.79 33.24
CA ALA A 233 18.87 17.80 32.28
C ALA A 233 17.87 17.60 31.13
N MET A 234 16.58 17.80 31.40
CA MET A 234 15.52 17.77 30.38
C MET A 234 14.76 19.09 30.33
N PHE A 235 14.18 19.39 29.16
CA PHE A 235 13.43 20.63 28.95
C PHE A 235 12.08 20.56 29.66
N TRP A 236 11.80 21.59 30.47
CA TRP A 236 10.55 21.77 31.21
C TRP A 236 9.75 22.92 30.60
N ASN A 237 8.55 22.66 30.08
CA ASN A 237 7.67 23.68 29.50
C ASN A 237 6.33 23.76 30.26
N PRO A 238 6.30 24.45 31.42
CA PRO A 238 5.11 24.51 32.27
C PRO A 238 3.95 25.28 31.64
N ASN A 239 4.23 26.16 30.67
CA ASN A 239 3.21 26.99 30.04
C ASN A 239 2.37 26.24 29.00
N GLU A 240 2.86 25.11 28.48
CA GLU A 240 2.17 24.34 27.44
C GLU A 240 1.67 22.98 27.92
N ILE A 241 2.45 22.26 28.74
CA ILE A 241 2.10 20.90 29.17
C ILE A 241 2.12 20.72 30.69
N GLY A 242 3.06 21.36 31.39
CA GLY A 242 3.11 21.38 32.85
C GLY A 242 2.95 20.00 33.50
N TYR A 243 2.08 19.96 34.51
CA TYR A 243 1.70 18.72 35.21
C TYR A 243 0.57 18.03 34.47
N THR A 244 0.82 16.79 34.05
CA THR A 244 -0.12 16.06 33.19
C THR A 244 -0.03 14.56 33.41
N THR A 245 -0.84 13.80 32.68
CA THR A 245 -0.82 12.34 32.67
C THR A 245 0.34 11.81 31.81
N PHE A 246 0.70 10.56 32.00
CA PHE A 246 1.70 9.89 31.17
C PHE A 246 1.37 9.93 29.68
N ASP A 247 0.11 9.62 29.33
CA ASP A 247 -0.33 9.61 27.93
C ASP A 247 -0.25 11.00 27.29
N ASN A 248 -0.59 12.04 28.04
CA ASN A 248 -0.50 13.42 27.57
C ASN A 248 0.96 13.89 27.43
N CYS A 249 1.84 13.49 28.34
CA CYS A 249 3.26 13.82 28.23
C CYS A 249 3.91 13.12 27.02
N LYS A 250 3.57 11.84 26.83
CA LYS A 250 3.96 11.05 25.67
C LYS A 250 3.44 11.69 24.37
N LEU A 251 2.16 12.07 24.33
CA LEU A 251 1.55 12.75 23.19
C LEU A 251 2.26 14.08 22.89
N TYR A 252 2.54 14.88 23.93
CA TYR A 252 3.27 16.13 23.78
C TYR A 252 4.67 15.91 23.20
N ALA A 253 5.39 14.88 23.66
CA ALA A 253 6.70 14.50 23.13
C ALA A 253 6.60 14.11 21.65
N GLN A 254 5.61 13.31 21.28
CA GLN A 254 5.35 12.90 19.89
C GLN A 254 5.03 14.10 19.00
N ASP A 255 4.07 14.94 19.40
CA ASP A 255 3.60 16.10 18.63
C ASP A 255 4.72 17.13 18.37
N HIS A 256 5.74 17.18 19.23
CA HIS A 256 6.88 18.09 19.12
C HIS A 256 8.18 17.41 18.66
N GLY A 257 8.15 16.13 18.28
CA GLY A 257 9.31 15.42 17.73
C GLY A 257 10.43 15.18 18.75
N TYR A 258 10.10 14.95 20.01
CA TYR A 258 11.05 14.55 21.05
C TYR A 258 11.18 13.02 21.13
N LYS A 259 12.42 12.50 21.16
CA LYS A 259 12.73 11.07 21.34
C LYS A 259 12.52 10.59 22.77
N TYR A 260 12.76 11.47 23.75
CA TYR A 260 12.68 11.15 25.17
C TYR A 260 11.67 12.05 25.88
N TYR A 261 10.93 11.46 26.80
CA TYR A 261 10.11 12.20 27.76
C TYR A 261 10.29 11.63 29.16
N ALA A 262 9.95 12.41 30.18
CA ALA A 262 10.08 11.97 31.55
C ALA A 262 8.92 12.46 32.43
N MET A 263 8.58 11.62 33.40
CA MET A 263 7.64 11.95 34.47
C MET A 263 8.44 12.29 35.74
N GLN A 264 8.28 13.51 36.23
CA GLN A 264 8.95 14.06 37.42
C GLN A 264 7.91 14.57 38.43
N ASP A 265 8.28 14.67 39.71
CA ASP A 265 7.48 15.28 40.77
C ASP A 265 6.04 14.78 40.82
N VAL A 266 5.88 13.45 40.87
CA VAL A 266 4.55 12.82 40.86
C VAL A 266 3.69 13.24 42.05
N GLN A 267 2.47 13.65 41.75
CA GLN A 267 1.48 14.12 42.72
C GLN A 267 0.55 12.98 43.17
N SER A 268 -0.18 13.19 44.27
CA SER A 268 -1.07 12.18 44.85
C SER A 268 -2.25 11.75 43.96
N ASN A 269 -2.64 12.59 43.01
CA ASN A 269 -3.65 12.30 41.98
C ASN A 269 -3.06 11.57 40.75
N GLY A 270 -1.76 11.25 40.76
CA GLY A 270 -1.07 10.53 39.70
C GLY A 270 -0.58 11.39 38.53
N ILE A 271 -0.82 12.71 38.51
CA ILE A 271 -0.20 13.58 37.50
C ILE A 271 1.25 13.88 37.88
N ALA A 272 2.09 14.16 36.89
CA ALA A 272 3.50 14.48 37.08
C ALA A 272 3.93 15.58 36.10
N ALA A 273 4.99 16.30 36.43
CA ALA A 273 5.65 17.22 35.53
C ALA A 273 6.16 16.45 34.30
N CYS A 274 5.78 16.91 33.11
CA CYS A 274 6.25 16.41 31.83
C CYS A 274 7.52 17.13 31.36
N LEU A 275 8.62 16.40 31.23
CA LEU A 275 9.86 16.90 30.66
C LEU A 275 10.20 16.16 29.37
N VAL A 276 10.92 16.81 28.46
CA VAL A 276 11.25 16.25 27.14
C VAL A 276 12.71 16.48 26.76
N SER A 277 13.27 15.62 25.90
CA SER A 277 14.64 15.75 25.39
C SER A 277 14.82 14.99 24.07
N ASN A 278 15.83 15.40 23.30
CA ASN A 278 16.37 14.65 22.16
C ASN A 278 17.82 14.16 22.41
N ASP A 279 18.39 14.47 23.58
CA ASP A 279 19.76 14.12 23.96
C ASP A 279 19.73 13.28 25.25
N LEU A 280 19.89 11.96 25.10
CA LEU A 280 19.96 11.05 26.23
C LEU A 280 21.18 11.31 27.11
N THR A 281 22.32 11.69 26.53
CA THR A 281 23.57 11.94 27.27
C THR A 281 23.38 13.10 28.23
N ASN A 282 22.75 14.19 27.76
CA ASN A 282 22.40 15.32 28.60
C ASN A 282 21.31 14.94 29.63
N ALA A 283 20.31 14.15 29.22
CA ALA A 283 19.19 13.76 30.10
C ALA A 283 19.62 12.88 31.29
N VAL A 284 20.74 12.15 31.19
CA VAL A 284 21.27 11.28 32.27
C VAL A 284 22.52 11.83 32.96
N LYS A 285 22.97 13.05 32.62
CA LYS A 285 24.29 13.58 33.01
C LYS A 285 24.53 13.69 34.53
N TYR A 286 23.47 13.84 35.33
CA TYR A 286 23.57 13.94 36.79
C TYR A 286 23.50 12.58 37.50
N GLY A 287 23.49 11.49 36.74
CA GLY A 287 23.55 10.13 37.25
C GLY A 287 22.21 9.59 37.73
N VAL A 288 22.23 8.30 38.09
CA VAL A 288 21.07 7.57 38.57
C VAL A 288 20.59 8.16 39.90
N SER A 289 19.29 8.40 40.01
CA SER A 289 18.67 8.78 41.27
C SER A 289 18.32 7.54 42.08
N SER A 290 19.04 7.33 43.18
CA SER A 290 18.79 6.24 44.11
C SER A 290 19.15 6.64 45.53
N THR A 291 18.36 6.18 46.49
CA THR A 291 18.63 6.37 47.92
C THR A 291 19.11 5.06 48.52
N THR A 292 20.27 5.08 49.17
CA THR A 292 20.74 3.97 49.99
C THR A 292 20.07 4.04 51.36
N ILE A 293 19.23 3.06 51.68
CA ILE A 293 18.66 2.90 53.01
C ILE A 293 19.54 1.89 53.76
N THR A 294 20.20 2.34 54.82
CA THR A 294 21.07 1.48 55.63
C THR A 294 20.29 0.85 56.78
N LYS A 295 20.48 -0.46 57.01
CA LYS A 295 19.99 -1.18 58.18
C LYS A 295 21.18 -1.66 59.01
N VAL A 296 21.17 -1.36 60.30
CA VAL A 296 22.17 -1.87 61.25
C VAL A 296 21.94 -3.36 61.45
N LEU A 297 22.97 -4.17 61.20
CA LEU A 297 22.98 -5.60 61.54
C LEU A 297 23.62 -5.85 62.90
N TRP A 298 24.67 -5.09 63.23
CA TRP A 298 25.39 -5.19 64.51
C TRP A 298 26.05 -3.85 64.85
N SER A 299 26.16 -3.51 66.13
CA SER A 299 26.89 -2.33 66.59
C SER A 299 27.57 -2.56 67.93
N SER A 300 28.71 -1.90 68.15
CA SER A 300 29.44 -1.95 69.42
C SER A 300 28.76 -1.19 70.57
N GLY A 301 27.87 -0.22 70.27
CA GLY A 301 27.18 0.58 71.28
C GLY A 301 28.07 1.63 71.96
N THR A 302 29.15 2.06 71.31
CA THR A 302 30.21 2.93 71.88
C THR A 302 30.13 4.40 71.42
N SER A 303 28.96 4.82 70.91
CA SER A 303 28.72 6.21 70.46
C SER A 303 29.08 7.21 71.56
N GLY A 304 29.78 8.28 71.18
CA GLY A 304 30.33 9.33 72.03
C GLY A 304 31.69 9.00 72.69
N THR A 305 32.21 7.77 72.56
CA THR A 305 33.41 7.35 73.32
C THR A 305 34.49 6.63 72.51
N GLY A 306 34.19 5.88 71.46
CA GLY A 306 35.21 5.18 70.66
C GLY A 306 36.00 6.11 69.73
N VAL A 307 37.32 5.91 69.60
CA VAL A 307 38.15 6.68 68.66
C VAL A 307 39.04 5.82 67.76
N LEU A 308 39.12 4.52 67.99
CA LEU A 308 39.90 3.59 67.18
C LEU A 308 39.35 2.17 67.35
N MET A 309 39.10 1.47 66.25
CA MET A 309 38.93 0.01 66.23
C MET A 309 40.25 -0.65 65.87
N GLN A 310 40.64 -1.71 66.59
CA GLN A 310 41.79 -2.55 66.25
C GLN A 310 41.48 -4.03 66.47
N LEU A 311 41.92 -4.87 65.54
CA LEU A 311 41.88 -6.32 65.70
C LEU A 311 43.15 -6.83 66.42
N GLY A 312 42.98 -7.52 67.54
CA GLY A 312 44.10 -8.10 68.30
C GLY A 312 43.67 -9.32 69.11
N ALA A 313 44.51 -10.36 69.15
CA ALA A 313 44.27 -11.60 69.90
C ALA A 313 42.89 -12.26 69.64
N GLY A 314 42.41 -12.22 68.40
CA GLY A 314 41.10 -12.75 68.01
C GLY A 314 39.91 -11.89 68.44
N GLN A 315 40.16 -10.66 68.91
CA GLN A 315 39.15 -9.74 69.42
C GLN A 315 39.16 -8.41 68.65
N ILE A 316 37.97 -7.88 68.40
CA ILE A 316 37.74 -6.50 68.00
C ILE A 316 37.78 -5.65 69.26
N ASN A 317 38.73 -4.73 69.36
CA ASN A 317 38.85 -3.81 70.47
C ASN A 317 38.59 -2.38 70.01
N LEU A 318 37.79 -1.63 70.77
CA LEU A 318 37.64 -0.19 70.58
C LEU A 318 38.34 0.53 71.71
N PHE A 319 39.15 1.54 71.37
CA PHE A 319 39.93 2.30 72.33
C PHE A 319 39.43 3.73 72.49
N GLN A 320 39.54 4.25 73.71
CA GLN A 320 39.44 5.66 74.07
C GLN A 320 40.64 6.04 74.93
N ASN A 321 41.43 7.04 74.51
CA ASN A 321 42.62 7.49 75.23
C ASN A 321 43.57 6.35 75.66
N GLY A 322 43.73 5.33 74.80
CA GLY A 322 44.58 4.16 75.07
C GLY A 322 43.96 3.09 75.97
N THR A 323 42.71 3.26 76.44
CA THR A 323 41.98 2.25 77.22
C THR A 323 40.95 1.55 76.33
N SER A 324 40.87 0.21 76.38
CA SER A 324 39.81 -0.53 75.69
C SER A 324 38.47 -0.27 76.39
N ILE A 325 37.51 0.25 75.63
CA ILE A 325 36.14 0.55 76.10
C ILE A 325 35.13 -0.49 75.63
N PHE A 326 35.51 -1.34 74.67
CA PHE A 326 34.68 -2.42 74.15
C PHE A 326 35.56 -3.51 73.57
N THR A 327 35.14 -4.75 73.78
CA THR A 327 35.78 -5.94 73.23
C THR A 327 34.71 -6.91 72.73
N ALA A 328 34.85 -7.39 71.49
CA ALA A 328 34.05 -8.49 70.95
C ALA A 328 34.97 -9.57 70.34
N GLY A 329 34.78 -10.81 70.75
CA GLY A 329 35.62 -11.94 70.35
C GLY A 329 35.55 -13.07 71.38
N PRO A 330 36.30 -14.17 71.20
CA PRO A 330 36.36 -15.23 72.18
C PRO A 330 37.05 -14.75 73.46
N THR A 331 36.75 -15.41 74.57
CA THR A 331 37.53 -15.26 75.80
C THR A 331 38.92 -15.83 75.59
N TRP A 332 39.95 -15.02 75.86
CA TRP A 332 41.39 -15.30 75.89
C TRP A 332 41.82 -16.77 75.63
N ASP A 333 42.51 -17.02 74.50
CA ASP A 333 43.20 -18.29 74.22
C ASP A 333 44.62 -18.26 74.81
N SER A 334 44.84 -18.99 75.90
CA SER A 334 46.13 -19.06 76.59
C SER A 334 47.25 -19.70 75.76
N ASN A 335 46.94 -20.42 74.69
CA ASN A 335 47.95 -20.95 73.78
C ASN A 335 48.54 -19.86 72.86
N CYS A 336 47.79 -18.76 72.66
CA CYS A 336 48.17 -17.68 71.76
C CYS A 336 49.11 -16.64 72.38
N ASP A 337 49.50 -16.81 73.65
CA ASP A 337 50.49 -15.98 74.36
C ASP A 337 51.82 -16.74 74.59
N SER A 338 51.89 -18.01 74.19
CA SER A 338 53.07 -18.84 74.43
C SER A 338 54.20 -18.58 73.41
N ASN A 339 54.87 -17.43 73.51
CA ASN A 339 56.25 -17.34 73.01
C ASN A 339 57.13 -16.34 73.79
N THR A 340 58.23 -16.88 74.32
CA THR A 340 59.32 -16.19 75.03
C THR A 340 60.20 -15.29 74.14
N ASN A 341 59.84 -15.09 72.86
CA ASN A 341 60.65 -14.38 71.85
C ASN A 341 59.92 -13.25 71.10
N GLY A 342 58.78 -12.74 71.59
CA GLY A 342 58.16 -11.51 71.04
C GLY A 342 57.46 -11.67 69.68
N SER A 343 57.17 -12.89 69.24
CA SER A 343 56.33 -13.17 68.07
C SER A 343 55.00 -13.78 68.54
N PHE A 344 53.87 -13.15 68.20
CA PHE A 344 52.53 -13.67 68.48
C PHE A 344 52.32 -15.01 67.75
N PRO A 345 52.13 -16.14 68.45
CA PRO A 345 51.99 -17.45 67.83
C PRO A 345 50.67 -17.64 67.07
N CYS A 346 49.68 -16.77 67.27
CA CYS A 346 48.39 -16.82 66.58
C CYS A 346 48.15 -15.53 65.78
N GLN A 347 47.94 -15.69 64.48
CA GLN A 347 47.40 -14.63 63.63
C GLN A 347 45.89 -14.76 63.56
N TYR A 348 45.21 -13.62 63.52
CA TYR A 348 43.76 -13.56 63.36
C TYR A 348 43.42 -12.52 62.31
N PHE A 349 42.30 -12.73 61.63
CA PHE A 349 41.73 -11.75 60.73
C PHE A 349 40.21 -11.69 60.92
N LEU A 350 39.66 -10.50 60.73
CA LEU A 350 38.23 -10.23 60.64
C LEU A 350 37.84 -10.26 59.16
N MET A 351 36.70 -10.86 58.82
CA MET A 351 36.21 -10.95 57.45
C MET A 351 34.72 -10.62 57.39
N LEU A 352 34.32 -9.84 56.38
CA LEU A 352 32.94 -9.66 55.97
C LEU A 352 32.62 -10.68 54.88
N GLN A 353 31.62 -11.51 55.14
CA GLN A 353 31.21 -12.61 54.28
C GLN A 353 29.96 -12.20 53.50
N ASP A 354 29.89 -12.59 52.22
CA ASP A 354 28.75 -12.26 51.35
C ASP A 354 27.43 -12.93 51.82
N ASP A 355 27.52 -13.87 52.78
CA ASP A 355 26.40 -14.48 53.48
C ASP A 355 25.79 -13.58 54.57
N GLY A 356 26.27 -12.35 54.73
CA GLY A 356 25.74 -11.37 55.70
C GLY A 356 26.41 -11.42 57.07
N ASN A 357 27.40 -12.29 57.26
CA ASN A 357 28.09 -12.46 58.52
C ASN A 357 29.39 -11.64 58.60
N MET A 358 29.77 -11.27 59.82
CA MET A 358 31.07 -10.72 60.16
C MET A 358 31.75 -11.69 61.13
N ALA A 359 32.89 -12.26 60.73
CA ALA A 359 33.52 -13.35 61.44
C ALA A 359 35.01 -13.12 61.67
N ILE A 360 35.51 -13.56 62.83
CA ILE A 360 36.94 -13.61 63.14
C ILE A 360 37.40 -15.05 62.96
N TYR A 361 38.52 -15.21 62.27
CA TYR A 361 39.16 -16.50 62.03
C TYR A 361 40.61 -16.48 62.51
N LYS A 362 41.13 -17.66 62.82
CA LYS A 362 42.55 -17.88 63.04
C LYS A 362 43.27 -18.08 61.68
N GLY A 363 44.51 -17.63 61.58
CA GLY A 363 45.34 -17.70 60.39
C GLY A 363 45.35 -16.39 59.59
N THR A 364 45.32 -16.49 58.27
CA THR A 364 45.29 -15.36 57.33
C THR A 364 44.13 -15.52 56.34
N PRO A 365 43.69 -14.44 55.65
CA PRO A 365 42.63 -14.56 54.65
C PRO A 365 42.90 -15.63 53.55
N SER A 366 44.17 -15.90 53.25
CA SER A 366 44.60 -16.95 52.30
C SER A 366 44.75 -18.35 52.90
N ASN A 367 44.79 -18.48 54.22
CA ASN A 367 44.98 -19.76 54.93
C ASN A 367 44.22 -19.72 56.26
N VAL A 368 42.95 -20.12 56.21
CA VAL A 368 42.02 -20.12 57.35
C VAL A 368 42.24 -21.38 58.19
N GLU A 369 42.51 -21.22 59.48
CA GLU A 369 42.79 -22.31 60.41
C GLU A 369 41.52 -22.69 61.22
N GLY A 370 40.68 -23.54 60.63
CA GLY A 370 39.48 -24.08 61.29
C GLY A 370 38.25 -23.17 61.22
N ASP A 371 37.29 -23.41 62.12
CA ASP A 371 36.03 -22.66 62.18
C ASP A 371 36.22 -21.24 62.72
N ALA A 372 35.21 -20.38 62.49
CA ALA A 372 35.21 -19.01 63.01
C ALA A 372 35.31 -19.01 64.54
N VAL A 373 36.25 -18.23 65.09
CA VAL A 373 36.45 -18.11 66.55
C VAL A 373 35.45 -17.15 67.18
N TRP A 374 34.85 -16.27 66.39
CA TRP A 374 33.74 -15.41 66.77
C TRP A 374 32.95 -15.00 65.53
N THR A 375 31.64 -14.79 65.67
CA THR A 375 30.78 -14.26 64.61
C THR A 375 29.78 -13.25 65.17
N SER A 376 29.34 -12.31 64.33
CA SER A 376 28.25 -11.37 64.65
C SER A 376 26.88 -12.04 64.75
N GLY A 377 26.73 -13.26 64.22
CA GLY A 377 25.45 -13.97 64.17
C GLY A 377 24.45 -13.37 63.17
N THR A 378 24.95 -12.63 62.17
CA THR A 378 24.11 -11.88 61.21
C THR A 378 23.94 -12.60 59.87
N ASN A 379 24.40 -13.85 59.78
CA ASN A 379 24.24 -14.71 58.61
C ASN A 379 22.78 -14.75 58.11
N GLY A 380 22.57 -14.53 56.81
CA GLY A 380 21.27 -14.50 56.15
C GLY A 380 20.44 -13.24 56.40
N GLN A 381 20.99 -12.21 57.09
CA GLN A 381 20.29 -10.96 57.37
C GLN A 381 20.66 -9.80 56.43
N GLN A 382 21.62 -10.01 55.53
CA GLN A 382 21.99 -9.05 54.50
C GLN A 382 20.82 -8.80 53.53
N GLN A 383 20.81 -7.59 52.99
CA GLN A 383 19.86 -7.10 52.01
C GLN A 383 20.53 -7.03 50.64
N LEU A 384 20.26 -5.99 49.85
CA LEU A 384 20.78 -5.90 48.49
C LEU A 384 22.22 -5.38 48.48
N PRO A 385 23.08 -5.92 47.60
CA PRO A 385 24.42 -5.38 47.36
C PRO A 385 24.41 -3.88 47.02
N ASN A 386 25.35 -3.14 47.60
CA ASN A 386 25.63 -1.76 47.23
C ASN A 386 26.96 -1.67 46.46
N PRO A 387 26.95 -1.24 45.18
CA PRO A 387 28.18 -1.11 44.39
C PRO A 387 29.21 -0.15 44.99
N ASN A 388 28.82 0.74 45.90
CA ASN A 388 29.74 1.64 46.61
C ASN A 388 30.37 1.01 47.86
N TRP A 389 29.89 -0.15 48.29
CA TRP A 389 30.39 -0.88 49.46
C TRP A 389 31.20 -2.12 49.10
N VAL A 390 31.48 -2.35 47.81
CA VAL A 390 32.37 -3.45 47.41
C VAL A 390 33.74 -3.29 48.06
N ALA A 391 34.29 -4.40 48.57
CA ALA A 391 35.55 -4.46 49.31
C ALA A 391 36.72 -3.66 48.70
N SER A 392 36.82 -3.64 47.37
CA SER A 392 37.88 -2.92 46.64
C SER A 392 37.84 -1.39 46.82
N LYS A 393 36.71 -0.83 47.25
CA LYS A 393 36.54 0.60 47.57
C LYS A 393 36.78 0.93 49.05
N GLY A 394 36.89 -0.09 49.91
CA GLY A 394 37.10 0.06 51.35
C GLY A 394 38.58 0.28 51.72
N GLN A 395 38.83 0.58 52.98
CA GLN A 395 40.14 0.98 53.52
C GLN A 395 41.27 -0.01 53.23
N THR A 396 40.98 -1.32 53.21
CA THR A 396 41.98 -2.37 52.97
C THR A 396 42.00 -2.86 51.52
N GLY A 397 41.05 -2.42 50.68
CA GLY A 397 40.83 -2.96 49.34
C GLY A 397 40.40 -4.44 49.32
N THR A 398 40.11 -5.03 50.47
CA THR A 398 39.70 -6.43 50.64
C THR A 398 38.54 -6.52 51.63
N ASN A 399 37.86 -7.67 51.67
CA ASN A 399 36.78 -7.90 52.63
C ASN A 399 37.27 -8.27 54.03
N SER A 400 38.54 -7.99 54.35
CA SER A 400 39.16 -8.42 55.60
C SER A 400 40.05 -7.36 56.25
N ILE A 401 40.20 -7.48 57.57
CA ILE A 401 41.19 -6.75 58.38
C ILE A 401 42.09 -7.79 59.03
N SER A 402 43.39 -7.73 58.74
CA SER A 402 44.39 -8.63 59.32
C SER A 402 44.81 -8.20 60.73
N PHE A 403 45.57 -9.05 61.41
CA PHE A 403 46.09 -8.81 62.77
C PHE A 403 46.74 -7.42 62.91
N LEU A 404 46.41 -6.72 64.00
CA LEU A 404 46.76 -5.31 64.29
C LEU A 404 46.20 -4.26 63.33
N GLY A 405 45.46 -4.68 62.30
CA GLY A 405 44.73 -3.79 61.43
C GLY A 405 43.65 -3.01 62.20
N SER A 406 43.42 -1.78 61.76
CA SER A 406 42.60 -0.82 62.49
C SER A 406 41.72 0.01 61.57
N LEU A 407 40.59 0.48 62.10
CA LEU A 407 39.76 1.51 61.48
C LEU A 407 39.70 2.74 62.40
N MET A 408 40.08 3.88 61.84
CA MET A 408 39.85 5.20 62.44
C MET A 408 38.43 5.69 62.12
N PRO A 409 37.89 6.67 62.87
CA PRO A 409 36.59 7.26 62.58
C PRO A 409 36.50 7.76 61.14
N GLY A 410 35.44 7.36 60.43
CA GLY A 410 35.22 7.57 59.00
C GLY A 410 35.74 6.45 58.09
N GLN A 411 36.60 5.55 58.58
CA GLN A 411 37.13 4.43 57.79
C GLN A 411 36.21 3.21 57.85
N TRP A 412 36.19 2.45 56.75
CA TRP A 412 35.30 1.30 56.59
C TRP A 412 35.93 0.20 55.73
N ILE A 413 35.42 -1.02 55.84
CA ILE A 413 35.63 -2.12 54.89
C ILE A 413 34.28 -2.68 54.45
N GLY A 414 34.24 -3.35 53.29
CA GLY A 414 33.01 -3.92 52.74
C GLY A 414 33.15 -5.40 52.37
N SER A 415 32.04 -6.10 52.14
CA SER A 415 32.05 -7.46 51.59
C SER A 415 32.45 -7.47 50.11
N ASN A 416 32.75 -8.64 49.53
CA ASN A 416 33.20 -8.71 48.14
C ASN A 416 32.08 -8.31 47.17
N ASP A 417 30.85 -8.73 47.48
CA ASP A 417 29.65 -8.35 46.73
C ASP A 417 29.13 -6.94 47.05
N GLY A 418 29.57 -6.33 48.17
CA GLY A 418 29.09 -5.04 48.66
C GLY A 418 27.77 -5.09 49.43
N SER A 419 27.28 -6.27 49.83
CA SER A 419 26.11 -6.43 50.71
C SER A 419 26.34 -5.92 52.14
N LEU A 420 27.58 -5.84 52.61
CA LEU A 420 27.95 -5.40 53.95
C LEU A 420 28.94 -4.22 53.94
N MET A 421 28.81 -3.35 54.94
CA MET A 421 29.81 -2.33 55.27
C MET A 421 30.06 -2.32 56.78
N LEU A 422 31.30 -2.54 57.21
CA LEU A 422 31.74 -2.28 58.58
C LEU A 422 32.45 -0.93 58.62
N VAL A 423 31.90 0.02 59.39
CA VAL A 423 32.43 1.38 59.50
C VAL A 423 32.68 1.73 60.96
N MET A 424 33.84 2.33 61.23
CA MET A 424 34.07 3.07 62.46
C MET A 424 33.51 4.47 62.27
N GLN A 425 32.36 4.77 62.87
CA GLN A 425 31.66 6.04 62.66
C GLN A 425 32.37 7.21 63.34
N THR A 426 32.12 8.43 62.87
CA THR A 426 32.69 9.67 63.43
C THR A 426 32.18 10.00 64.83
N ASP A 427 31.03 9.44 65.22
CA ASP A 427 30.50 9.53 66.58
C ASP A 427 31.20 8.54 67.54
N GLY A 428 32.07 7.67 67.04
CA GLY A 428 32.83 6.71 67.82
C GLY A 428 32.23 5.30 67.90
N ASN A 429 31.11 5.03 67.23
CA ASN A 429 30.51 3.70 67.20
C ASN A 429 31.08 2.84 66.05
N LEU A 430 31.42 1.57 66.31
CA LEU A 430 31.68 0.59 65.24
C LEU A 430 30.36 -0.09 64.84
N VAL A 431 30.00 0.00 63.56
CA VAL A 431 28.70 -0.49 63.06
C VAL A 431 28.86 -1.31 61.80
N LEU A 432 28.21 -2.48 61.78
CA LEU A 432 28.01 -3.31 60.61
C LEU A 432 26.64 -2.99 59.99
N TYR A 433 26.66 -2.51 58.76
CA TYR A 433 25.48 -2.18 57.97
C TYR A 433 25.26 -3.18 56.85
N THR A 434 23.97 -3.37 56.52
CA THR A 434 23.51 -3.79 55.20
C THR A 434 22.69 -2.66 54.58
N SER A 435 22.42 -2.71 53.27
CA SER A 435 21.55 -1.70 52.64
C SER A 435 20.50 -2.27 51.71
N THR A 436 19.48 -1.47 51.44
CA THR A 436 18.74 -1.52 50.17
C THR A 436 19.04 -0.26 49.36
N ILE A 437 19.04 -0.40 48.04
CA ILE A 437 19.01 0.73 47.12
C ILE A 437 17.58 0.87 46.65
N THR A 438 16.93 1.98 47.01
CA THR A 438 15.61 2.32 46.49
C THR A 438 15.78 3.32 45.36
N SER A 439 15.15 3.05 44.21
CA SER A 439 15.03 3.99 43.10
C SER A 439 14.45 5.33 43.59
N GLY A 440 14.96 6.46 43.08
CA GLY A 440 14.34 7.77 43.28
C GLY A 440 12.98 7.92 42.55
N CYS A 441 12.62 6.93 41.76
CA CYS A 441 11.35 6.82 41.05
C CYS A 441 10.50 5.73 41.67
N SER A 442 9.19 5.97 41.70
CA SER A 442 8.19 5.08 42.25
C SER A 442 7.29 4.55 41.15
N ALA A 443 6.84 3.30 41.29
CA ALA A 443 5.88 2.71 40.37
C ALA A 443 4.50 3.35 40.53
N GLN A 444 3.91 3.76 39.41
CA GLN A 444 2.56 4.27 39.23
C GLN A 444 1.77 3.29 38.36
N SER A 445 0.45 3.51 38.22
CA SER A 445 -0.41 2.67 37.38
C SER A 445 -0.01 2.65 35.89
N TYR A 446 0.63 3.71 35.42
CA TYR A 446 1.03 3.92 34.01
C TYR A 446 2.54 3.72 33.77
N GLY A 447 3.33 3.42 34.80
CA GLY A 447 4.79 3.37 34.72
C GLY A 447 5.48 3.99 35.93
N ASN A 448 6.79 4.17 35.90
CA ASN A 448 7.54 4.86 36.93
C ASN A 448 7.44 6.38 36.79
N ALA A 449 7.40 7.08 37.91
CA ALA A 449 7.54 8.53 37.98
C ALA A 449 8.52 8.92 39.08
N GLY A 450 9.33 9.94 38.81
CA GLY A 450 10.31 10.44 39.77
C GLY A 450 9.71 11.37 40.82
N SER A 451 10.45 11.58 41.90
CA SER A 451 10.21 12.68 42.84
C SER A 451 10.66 14.02 42.23
N GLN A 452 10.57 15.11 43.02
CA GLN A 452 11.06 16.42 42.62
C GLN A 452 12.52 16.36 42.14
N TYR A 453 12.81 16.95 40.97
CA TYR A 453 14.12 16.94 40.31
C TYR A 453 14.68 15.54 39.98
N VAL A 454 13.79 14.55 39.83
CA VAL A 454 14.14 13.20 39.41
C VAL A 454 13.27 12.82 38.21
N ASN A 455 13.92 12.47 37.10
CA ASN A 455 13.27 12.08 35.86
C ASN A 455 13.15 10.55 35.80
N ALA A 456 11.91 10.04 35.73
CA ALA A 456 11.66 8.71 35.18
C ALA A 456 11.64 8.82 33.66
N ILE A 457 12.76 8.47 33.00
CA ILE A 457 12.96 8.70 31.57
C ILE A 457 12.42 7.54 30.74
N TYR A 458 11.73 7.89 29.66
CA TYR A 458 11.18 7.00 28.66
C TYR A 458 11.71 7.38 27.27
N GLU A 459 12.02 6.36 26.47
CA GLU A 459 12.40 6.50 25.07
C GLU A 459 11.26 6.04 24.18
N LEU A 460 10.79 6.92 23.29
CA LEU A 460 9.86 6.53 22.22
C LEU A 460 10.60 5.63 21.23
N GLU A 461 10.02 4.49 20.85
CA GLU A 461 10.65 3.59 19.89
C GLU A 461 10.88 4.25 18.53
N GLU A 462 9.87 4.98 18.05
CA GLU A 462 9.89 5.72 16.80
C GLU A 462 9.51 7.19 17.04
N VAL A 463 10.05 8.09 16.21
CA VAL A 463 9.75 9.53 16.27
C VAL A 463 9.22 9.95 14.91
N GLY A 464 7.96 10.42 14.89
CA GLY A 464 7.34 10.95 13.67
C GLY A 464 7.90 12.32 13.27
N ASN A 465 7.45 12.81 12.12
CA ASN A 465 7.81 14.13 11.62
C ASN A 465 6.58 15.07 11.63
N PRO A 466 6.43 15.94 12.65
CA PRO A 466 5.31 16.86 12.76
C PRO A 466 5.13 17.78 11.54
N THR A 467 6.17 18.04 10.74
CA THR A 467 6.05 18.90 9.55
C THR A 467 5.21 18.28 8.43
N LEU A 468 4.89 16.99 8.51
CA LEU A 468 4.04 16.28 7.55
C LEU A 468 2.56 16.31 7.93
N LEU A 469 2.22 16.81 9.12
CA LEU A 469 0.83 16.99 9.54
C LEU A 469 0.04 17.86 8.56
N GLY A 470 -1.21 17.47 8.32
CA GLY A 470 -2.09 18.16 7.37
C GLY A 470 -1.87 17.81 5.89
N LYS A 471 -0.84 17.03 5.55
CA LYS A 471 -0.58 16.62 4.18
C LYS A 471 -1.62 15.60 3.69
N VAL A 472 -1.90 15.66 2.40
CA VAL A 472 -2.80 14.72 1.70
C VAL A 472 -2.05 14.10 0.54
N GLY A 473 -2.23 12.79 0.29
CA GLY A 473 -1.66 12.11 -0.86
C GLY A 473 -2.60 11.05 -1.42
N TYR A 474 -2.47 10.75 -2.70
CA TYR A 474 -3.06 9.55 -3.31
C TYR A 474 -2.00 8.45 -3.37
N VAL A 475 -2.32 7.25 -2.90
CA VAL A 475 -1.42 6.10 -2.98
C VAL A 475 -1.84 5.28 -4.19
N ASP A 476 -0.95 5.15 -5.18
CA ASP A 476 -1.25 4.37 -6.37
C ASP A 476 -1.12 2.86 -6.14
N ARG A 477 -1.39 2.08 -7.18
CA ARG A 477 -1.36 0.61 -7.14
C ARG A 477 -0.02 -0.01 -6.74
N ASP A 478 1.07 0.73 -6.96
CA ASP A 478 2.45 0.31 -6.67
C ASP A 478 2.92 0.81 -5.29
N ALA A 479 2.02 1.36 -4.48
CA ALA A 479 2.31 2.03 -3.21
C ALA A 479 3.24 3.25 -3.37
N VAL A 480 3.10 3.97 -4.49
CA VAL A 480 3.75 5.26 -4.70
C VAL A 480 2.78 6.37 -4.30
N LEU A 481 3.21 7.23 -3.38
CA LEU A 481 2.43 8.35 -2.90
C LEU A 481 2.63 9.59 -3.78
N LYS A 482 1.52 10.13 -4.25
CA LYS A 482 1.41 11.37 -5.03
C LYS A 482 0.76 12.43 -4.15
N GLU A 483 1.53 13.41 -3.71
CA GLU A 483 1.03 14.47 -2.83
C GLU A 483 0.05 15.41 -3.57
N TYR A 484 -1.03 15.79 -2.90
CA TYR A 484 -1.92 16.82 -3.42
C TYR A 484 -1.35 18.22 -3.14
N PRO A 485 -1.19 19.08 -4.16
CA PRO A 485 -0.82 20.47 -3.92
C PRO A 485 -1.99 21.22 -3.25
N GLY A 486 -1.67 22.26 -2.47
CA GLY A 486 -2.70 23.06 -1.77
C GLY A 486 -3.75 23.69 -2.70
N SER A 487 -3.44 23.91 -3.98
CA SER A 487 -4.41 24.37 -4.99
C SER A 487 -5.50 23.36 -5.33
N MET A 488 -5.33 22.09 -4.96
CA MET A 488 -6.32 21.01 -5.14
C MET A 488 -7.04 20.65 -3.85
N LEU A 489 -6.80 21.40 -2.76
CA LEU A 489 -7.44 21.19 -1.47
C LEU A 489 -8.47 22.29 -1.21
N GLY A 490 -9.70 21.88 -0.93
CA GLY A 490 -10.77 22.75 -0.46
C GLY A 490 -11.10 22.49 1.01
N MET A 491 -12.12 23.19 1.51
CA MET A 491 -12.70 22.94 2.84
C MET A 491 -13.88 21.97 2.70
N SER A 492 -13.92 20.89 3.48
CA SER A 492 -15.10 20.01 3.60
C SER A 492 -16.02 20.48 4.73
N ASN A 493 -17.09 19.75 5.06
CA ASN A 493 -17.83 19.97 6.33
C ASN A 493 -17.64 18.80 7.30
N GLU A 494 -16.60 17.99 7.09
CA GLU A 494 -16.20 16.90 7.96
C GLU A 494 -15.07 17.36 8.90
N TYR A 495 -15.04 16.80 10.10
CA TYR A 495 -14.07 17.20 11.13
C TYR A 495 -13.49 15.97 11.83
N ASP A 496 -12.20 16.02 12.14
CA ASP A 496 -11.57 15.19 13.15
C ASP A 496 -11.73 15.89 14.51
N ILE A 497 -12.33 15.19 15.49
CA ILE A 497 -12.65 15.76 16.81
C ILE A 497 -11.66 15.22 17.86
N TYR A 498 -11.06 16.15 18.60
CA TYR A 498 -10.08 15.89 19.65
C TYR A 498 -10.60 16.45 20.99
N PRO A 499 -11.31 15.65 21.79
CA PRO A 499 -11.76 16.05 23.13
C PRO A 499 -10.58 16.30 24.07
N GLY A 500 -10.70 17.28 24.95
CA GLY A 500 -9.66 17.62 25.91
C GLY A 500 -8.43 18.29 25.27
N MET A 501 -8.57 18.82 24.06
CA MET A 501 -7.50 19.47 23.31
C MET A 501 -7.91 20.88 22.88
N ASP A 502 -6.92 21.75 22.74
CA ASP A 502 -7.01 23.12 22.26
C ASP A 502 -5.99 23.32 21.13
N SER A 503 -6.16 24.39 20.34
CA SER A 503 -5.12 24.96 19.49
C SER A 503 -5.09 26.46 19.74
N VAL A 504 -4.14 26.89 20.57
CA VAL A 504 -4.08 28.25 21.13
C VAL A 504 -3.83 29.30 20.04
N GLY A 505 -4.56 30.42 20.13
CA GLY A 505 -4.49 31.54 19.19
C GLY A 505 -5.26 31.29 17.89
N ASN A 506 -4.99 32.10 16.87
CA ASN A 506 -5.57 31.99 15.52
C ASN A 506 -7.10 32.10 15.43
N ASP A 507 -7.72 32.74 16.43
CA ASP A 507 -9.17 32.94 16.52
C ASP A 507 -9.67 33.90 15.43
N LEU A 508 -10.74 33.48 14.74
CA LEU A 508 -11.53 34.29 13.81
C LEU A 508 -12.67 35.05 14.53
N GLY A 509 -12.74 34.92 15.85
CA GLY A 509 -13.75 35.50 16.72
C GLY A 509 -14.11 34.55 17.86
N ALA A 510 -14.98 35.02 18.76
CA ALA A 510 -15.57 34.22 19.83
C ALA A 510 -17.09 34.39 19.78
N VAL A 511 -17.83 33.29 19.84
CA VAL A 511 -19.29 33.28 19.74
C VAL A 511 -19.88 32.39 20.82
N ASN A 512 -20.89 32.89 21.53
CA ASN A 512 -21.64 32.08 22.50
C ASN A 512 -22.65 31.21 21.75
N LEU A 513 -22.60 29.90 21.96
CA LEU A 513 -23.48 28.90 21.33
C LEU A 513 -23.98 27.90 22.37
N ASP A 514 -24.94 27.05 22.03
CA ASP A 514 -25.50 26.09 22.99
C ASP A 514 -24.86 24.69 22.87
N SER A 515 -24.14 24.40 21.79
CA SER A 515 -23.50 23.10 21.58
C SER A 515 -22.26 23.13 20.67
N VAL A 516 -21.50 22.02 20.71
CA VAL A 516 -20.33 21.81 19.83
C VAL A 516 -20.73 21.67 18.36
N GLU A 517 -21.89 21.10 18.07
CA GLU A 517 -22.44 20.97 16.70
C GLU A 517 -22.80 22.33 16.10
N GLU A 518 -23.28 23.27 16.93
CA GLU A 518 -23.48 24.66 16.51
C GLU A 518 -22.15 25.36 16.23
N CYS A 519 -21.10 25.06 17.01
CA CYS A 519 -19.76 25.58 16.77
C CYS A 519 -19.19 25.09 15.43
N GLN A 520 -19.35 23.81 15.14
CA GLN A 520 -19.00 23.23 13.83
C GLN A 520 -19.76 23.93 12.70
N THR A 521 -21.08 24.05 12.82
CA THR A 521 -21.92 24.73 11.80
C THR A 521 -21.53 26.20 11.62
N THR A 522 -21.08 26.85 12.69
CA THR A 522 -20.57 28.23 12.64
C THR A 522 -19.25 28.30 11.87
N CYS A 523 -18.33 27.37 12.12
CA CYS A 523 -17.09 27.25 11.36
C CYS A 523 -17.36 26.98 9.88
N ASP A 524 -18.32 26.11 9.53
CA ASP A 524 -18.67 25.79 8.15
C ASP A 524 -19.07 27.02 7.31
N ARG A 525 -19.68 28.02 7.97
CA ARG A 525 -20.15 29.27 7.34
C ARG A 525 -19.06 30.33 7.20
N ILE A 526 -17.93 30.19 7.89
CA ILE A 526 -16.81 31.13 7.85
C ILE A 526 -15.81 30.62 6.80
N PRO A 527 -15.59 31.34 5.68
CA PRO A 527 -14.76 30.85 4.58
C PRO A 527 -13.33 30.45 4.98
N ASP A 528 -12.73 31.18 5.91
CA ASP A 528 -11.35 30.96 6.35
C ASP A 528 -11.23 30.03 7.56
N CYS A 529 -12.34 29.45 8.03
CA CYS A 529 -12.34 28.59 9.20
C CYS A 529 -11.91 27.16 8.85
N ALA A 530 -10.78 26.75 9.42
CA ALA A 530 -10.13 25.46 9.21
C ALA A 530 -10.17 24.57 10.47
N ALA A 531 -10.51 25.13 11.62
CA ALA A 531 -10.73 24.39 12.85
C ALA A 531 -11.64 25.19 13.78
N PHE A 532 -12.11 24.59 14.87
CA PHE A 532 -12.76 25.30 15.96
C PHE A 532 -12.31 24.75 17.30
N VAL A 533 -12.38 25.58 18.33
CA VAL A 533 -12.24 25.15 19.72
C VAL A 533 -13.53 25.47 20.45
N TRP A 534 -14.14 24.45 21.05
CA TRP A 534 -15.33 24.56 21.87
C TRP A 534 -14.95 24.47 23.34
N GLU A 535 -15.23 25.52 24.13
CA GLU A 535 -14.98 25.52 25.57
C GLU A 535 -16.22 25.08 26.35
N THR A 536 -16.13 23.89 26.93
CA THR A 536 -17.21 23.24 27.68
C THR A 536 -17.40 23.96 29.02
N GLY A 537 -18.62 24.44 29.28
CA GLY A 537 -19.00 25.14 30.51
C GLY A 537 -19.07 26.65 30.37
N ALA A 538 -18.23 27.26 29.52
CA ALA A 538 -18.35 28.66 29.13
C ALA A 538 -19.33 28.86 27.97
N ASN A 539 -19.62 27.80 27.21
CA ASN A 539 -20.48 27.81 26.03
C ASN A 539 -19.95 28.76 24.93
N ILE A 540 -18.63 28.82 24.78
CA ILE A 540 -17.94 29.68 23.82
C ILE A 540 -17.32 28.82 22.72
N CYS A 541 -17.61 29.19 21.48
CA CYS A 541 -16.99 28.70 20.28
C CYS A 541 -15.93 29.68 19.79
N PHE A 542 -14.75 29.17 19.51
CA PHE A 542 -13.64 29.88 18.89
C PHE A 542 -13.36 29.27 17.51
N PRO A 543 -13.99 29.76 16.43
CA PRO A 543 -13.60 29.41 15.07
C PRO A 543 -12.15 29.84 14.83
N LYS A 544 -11.36 28.99 14.18
CA LYS A 544 -9.91 29.16 13.98
C LYS A 544 -9.55 29.17 12.50
N ASN A 545 -8.55 29.96 12.13
CA ASN A 545 -8.01 29.95 10.76
C ASN A 545 -7.09 28.74 10.50
N SER A 546 -6.51 28.67 9.30
CA SER A 546 -5.64 27.55 8.86
C SER A 546 -4.27 27.45 9.53
N ASP A 547 -3.92 28.40 10.41
CA ASP A 547 -2.72 28.32 11.26
C ASP A 547 -2.96 27.51 12.55
N ALA A 548 -4.19 27.10 12.84
CA ALA A 548 -4.48 26.12 13.88
C ALA A 548 -3.93 24.72 13.54
N PHE A 549 -3.95 23.80 14.51
CA PHE A 549 -3.63 22.39 14.26
C PHE A 549 -4.47 21.85 13.09
N PRO A 550 -3.85 21.16 12.10
CA PRO A 550 -2.57 20.46 12.16
C PRO A 550 -1.33 21.29 11.77
N LYS A 551 -1.47 22.55 11.34
CA LYS A 551 -0.33 23.42 11.00
C LYS A 551 0.33 24.00 12.26
N GLY A 552 -0.50 24.46 13.19
CA GLY A 552 -0.07 24.85 14.54
C GLY A 552 -0.03 23.64 15.49
N SER A 553 0.49 23.86 16.69
CA SER A 553 0.45 22.84 17.75
C SER A 553 -0.96 22.73 18.34
N ARG A 554 -1.30 21.51 18.77
CA ARG A 554 -2.40 21.28 19.71
C ARG A 554 -1.84 21.17 21.13
N GLN A 555 -2.67 21.52 22.11
CA GLN A 555 -2.31 21.51 23.52
C GLN A 555 -3.38 20.80 24.34
N VAL A 556 -2.98 20.20 25.44
CA VAL A 556 -3.89 19.50 26.34
C VAL A 556 -4.68 20.53 27.16
N ASN A 557 -6.01 20.47 27.06
CA ASN A 557 -6.91 21.30 27.84
C ASN A 557 -8.23 20.54 28.07
N SER A 558 -8.42 20.01 29.28
CA SER A 558 -9.52 19.10 29.58
C SER A 558 -10.93 19.71 29.48
N VAL A 559 -11.05 21.04 29.40
CA VAL A 559 -12.35 21.71 29.26
C VAL A 559 -12.69 22.08 27.82
N THR A 560 -11.79 21.87 26.86
CA THR A 560 -12.02 22.20 25.46
C THR A 560 -12.18 20.97 24.56
N THR A 561 -12.79 21.18 23.40
CA THR A 561 -12.82 20.22 22.29
C THR A 561 -12.32 20.92 21.04
N LEU A 562 -11.24 20.41 20.46
CA LEU A 562 -10.70 20.88 19.19
C LEU A 562 -11.35 20.07 18.04
N GLY A 563 -12.01 20.75 17.12
CA GLY A 563 -12.48 20.17 15.86
C GLY A 563 -11.65 20.68 14.70
N VAL A 564 -11.00 19.78 13.97
CA VAL A 564 -10.13 20.10 12.83
C VAL A 564 -10.85 19.76 11.55
N ARG A 565 -11.02 20.73 10.65
CA ARG A 565 -11.76 20.55 9.41
C ARG A 565 -10.96 19.69 8.45
N ARG A 566 -11.57 18.63 7.91
CA ARG A 566 -10.94 17.77 6.92
C ARG A 566 -10.88 18.47 5.56
N PRO A 567 -9.82 18.30 4.77
CA PRO A 567 -9.76 18.86 3.43
C PRO A 567 -10.76 18.17 2.50
N SER A 568 -11.33 18.93 1.56
CA SER A 568 -12.03 18.36 0.39
C SER A 568 -11.08 18.31 -0.80
N LEU A 569 -11.29 17.36 -1.72
CA LEU A 569 -10.40 17.14 -2.86
C LEU A 569 -11.01 17.68 -4.15
N ILE A 570 -10.20 18.42 -4.90
CA ILE A 570 -10.50 18.87 -6.26
C ILE A 570 -9.63 18.03 -7.20
N ASN A 571 -10.13 16.87 -7.62
CA ASN A 571 -9.40 15.90 -8.43
C ASN A 571 -10.22 15.40 -9.63
N ASP A 572 -9.58 14.62 -10.50
CA ASP A 572 -10.27 13.96 -11.61
C ASP A 572 -11.37 13.02 -11.09
N SER A 573 -12.47 12.93 -11.83
CA SER A 573 -13.64 12.12 -11.46
C SER A 573 -13.36 10.63 -11.28
N SER A 574 -12.23 10.11 -11.78
CA SER A 574 -11.81 8.73 -11.54
C SER A 574 -11.16 8.48 -10.18
N CYS A 575 -10.81 9.54 -9.45
CA CYS A 575 -10.19 9.45 -8.14
C CYS A 575 -11.24 9.36 -7.03
N PRO A 576 -10.97 8.61 -5.95
CA PRO A 576 -11.83 8.65 -4.77
C PRO A 576 -11.81 10.04 -4.15
N THR A 577 -12.85 10.36 -3.39
CA THR A 577 -12.96 11.58 -2.59
C THR A 577 -12.67 11.35 -1.12
N ASP A 578 -12.85 10.10 -0.66
CA ASP A 578 -12.69 9.74 0.74
C ASP A 578 -11.21 9.79 1.16
N LEU A 579 -11.00 10.14 2.42
CA LEU A 579 -9.69 10.27 3.05
C LEU A 579 -9.52 9.23 4.16
N THR A 580 -8.48 8.42 4.05
CA THR A 580 -8.04 7.53 5.12
C THR A 580 -6.99 8.22 5.98
N ASN A 581 -7.19 8.25 7.29
CA ASN A 581 -6.24 8.85 8.22
C ASN A 581 -5.00 7.95 8.37
N ILE A 582 -3.81 8.55 8.26
CA ILE A 582 -2.53 7.90 8.52
C ILE A 582 -1.64 8.82 9.37
N ASP A 583 -0.55 8.28 9.88
CA ASP A 583 0.45 9.08 10.60
C ASP A 583 1.63 9.51 9.73
N THR A 584 2.51 10.32 10.32
CA THR A 584 3.65 10.91 9.61
C THR A 584 4.69 9.87 9.23
N LEU A 585 4.80 8.74 9.95
CA LEU A 585 5.74 7.67 9.63
C LEU A 585 5.27 6.89 8.40
N GLN A 586 4.00 6.48 8.39
CA GLN A 586 3.42 5.82 7.22
C GLN A 586 3.45 6.76 6.01
N TYR A 587 3.14 8.04 6.18
CA TYR A 587 3.22 9.00 5.06
C TYR A 587 4.65 9.13 4.55
N ALA A 588 5.65 9.33 5.43
CA ALA A 588 7.04 9.54 5.05
C ALA A 588 7.65 8.36 4.28
N ASN A 589 7.27 7.14 4.66
CA ASN A 589 7.88 5.91 4.16
C ASN A 589 7.21 5.32 2.90
N TYR A 590 6.17 5.95 2.34
CA TYR A 590 5.78 5.66 0.97
C TYR A 590 6.85 6.16 -0.01
N VAL A 591 7.08 5.41 -1.09
CA VAL A 591 7.87 5.89 -2.22
C VAL A 591 7.18 7.13 -2.79
N LYS A 592 7.92 8.22 -3.00
CA LYS A 592 7.36 9.49 -3.50
C LYS A 592 7.35 9.52 -5.02
N GLY A 593 6.19 9.79 -5.61
CA GLY A 593 6.02 10.04 -7.03
C GLY A 593 5.81 11.52 -7.33
N ASP A 594 5.47 11.80 -8.59
CA ASP A 594 5.04 13.14 -8.99
C ASP A 594 3.76 13.54 -8.25
N ASN A 595 3.65 14.83 -7.93
CA ASN A 595 2.45 15.38 -7.28
C ASN A 595 1.20 15.16 -8.15
N MET A 596 0.05 15.11 -7.50
CA MET A 596 -1.24 15.09 -8.18
C MET A 596 -1.44 16.37 -9.01
N THR A 597 -2.12 16.21 -10.13
CA THR A 597 -2.63 17.29 -10.97
C THR A 597 -4.12 17.06 -11.21
N SER A 598 -4.85 18.09 -11.67
CA SER A 598 -6.26 17.95 -12.05
C SER A 598 -6.51 16.87 -13.10
N ASP A 599 -5.49 16.53 -13.90
CA ASP A 599 -5.57 15.59 -15.01
C ASP A 599 -5.03 14.20 -14.63
N THR A 600 -4.56 14.02 -13.39
CA THR A 600 -4.07 12.73 -12.92
C THR A 600 -5.24 11.77 -12.74
N SER A 601 -5.35 10.77 -13.62
CA SER A 601 -6.35 9.72 -13.49
C SER A 601 -5.93 8.69 -12.44
N CYS A 602 -6.88 8.31 -11.59
CA CYS A 602 -6.77 7.20 -10.64
C CYS A 602 -7.43 5.91 -11.16
N SER A 603 -7.87 5.91 -12.43
CA SER A 603 -8.50 4.74 -13.05
C SER A 603 -7.54 3.57 -13.11
N ILE A 604 -8.02 2.40 -12.71
CA ILE A 604 -7.29 1.16 -12.91
C ILE A 604 -7.54 0.67 -14.33
N GLN A 605 -6.47 0.46 -15.10
CA GLN A 605 -6.58 -0.09 -16.43
C GLN A 605 -7.03 -1.56 -16.40
N LEU A 606 -8.31 -1.81 -16.71
CA LEU A 606 -8.90 -3.16 -16.72
C LEU A 606 -8.57 -3.95 -17.99
N ILE A 607 -8.39 -3.26 -19.11
CA ILE A 607 -8.13 -3.86 -20.43
C ILE A 607 -6.71 -3.49 -20.87
N PRO A 608 -5.86 -4.47 -21.25
CA PRO A 608 -4.52 -4.19 -21.76
C PRO A 608 -4.55 -3.24 -22.98
N GLU A 609 -3.63 -2.27 -23.01
CA GLU A 609 -3.58 -1.25 -24.09
C GLU A 609 -3.41 -1.88 -25.48
N LYS A 610 -2.67 -2.99 -25.56
CA LYS A 610 -2.53 -3.77 -26.79
C LYS A 610 -3.87 -4.29 -27.30
N THR A 611 -4.72 -4.81 -26.42
CA THR A 611 -6.05 -5.32 -26.78
C THR A 611 -6.94 -4.19 -27.29
N LYS A 612 -6.90 -3.02 -26.63
CA LYS A 612 -7.61 -1.81 -27.07
C LYS A 612 -7.14 -1.31 -28.44
N THR A 613 -5.83 -1.31 -28.67
CA THR A 613 -5.22 -0.95 -29.96
C THR A 613 -5.61 -1.95 -31.04
N ASP A 614 -5.55 -3.25 -30.75
CA ASP A 614 -5.92 -4.32 -31.69
C ASP A 614 -7.40 -4.24 -32.06
N LEU A 615 -8.31 -3.97 -31.11
CA LEU A 615 -9.74 -3.74 -31.38
C LEU A 615 -9.94 -2.55 -32.32
N THR A 616 -9.30 -1.42 -32.03
CA THR A 616 -9.37 -0.21 -32.87
C THR A 616 -8.87 -0.48 -34.29
N ASN A 617 -7.77 -1.25 -34.43
CA ASN A 617 -7.23 -1.63 -35.73
C ASN A 617 -8.20 -2.55 -36.52
N VAL A 618 -8.86 -3.49 -35.84
CA VAL A 618 -9.85 -4.37 -36.46
C VAL A 618 -11.08 -3.57 -36.92
N ASP A 619 -11.59 -2.65 -36.09
CA ASP A 619 -12.73 -1.78 -36.46
C ASP A 619 -12.42 -0.88 -37.66
N ASN A 620 -11.22 -0.30 -37.70
CA ASN A 620 -10.77 0.51 -38.82
C ASN A 620 -10.65 -0.32 -40.11
N ASN A 621 -10.07 -1.52 -40.04
CA ASN A 621 -9.96 -2.42 -41.18
C ASN A 621 -11.34 -2.89 -41.66
N MET A 622 -12.26 -3.16 -40.74
CA MET A 622 -13.61 -3.57 -41.06
C MET A 622 -14.38 -2.44 -41.76
N SER A 623 -14.25 -1.21 -41.25
CA SER A 623 -14.80 -0.01 -41.89
C SER A 623 -14.26 0.19 -43.31
N GLN A 624 -12.97 -0.07 -43.54
CA GLN A 624 -12.37 -0.02 -44.88
C GLN A 624 -12.95 -1.08 -45.81
N VAL A 625 -13.09 -2.34 -45.36
CA VAL A 625 -13.66 -3.43 -46.15
C VAL A 625 -15.13 -3.14 -46.51
N VAL A 626 -15.92 -2.64 -45.55
CA VAL A 626 -17.30 -2.18 -45.80
C VAL A 626 -17.32 -1.04 -46.81
N GLY A 627 -16.42 -0.07 -46.70
CA GLY A 627 -16.27 1.01 -47.68
C GLY A 627 -15.96 0.48 -49.09
N GLN A 628 -15.07 -0.51 -49.21
CA GLN A 628 -14.76 -1.16 -50.50
C GLN A 628 -15.94 -1.95 -51.06
N MET A 629 -16.72 -2.63 -50.21
CA MET A 629 -17.96 -3.30 -50.61
C MET A 629 -18.98 -2.30 -51.14
N THR A 630 -19.20 -1.19 -50.41
CA THR A 630 -20.12 -0.11 -50.83
C THR A 630 -19.68 0.52 -52.15
N ASN A 631 -18.38 0.78 -52.32
CA ASN A 631 -17.84 1.32 -53.56
C ASN A 631 -18.00 0.35 -54.73
N ASN A 632 -17.72 -0.94 -54.53
CA ASN A 632 -17.96 -1.96 -55.56
C ASN A 632 -19.45 -2.08 -55.88
N LEU A 633 -20.33 -1.99 -54.88
CA LEU A 633 -21.78 -2.05 -55.07
C LEU A 633 -22.27 -0.83 -55.88
N ASN A 634 -21.78 0.37 -55.55
CA ASN A 634 -22.10 1.58 -56.30
C ASN A 634 -21.57 1.53 -57.74
N SER A 635 -20.36 0.98 -57.96
CA SER A 635 -19.83 0.72 -59.30
C SER A 635 -20.73 -0.24 -60.08
N LEU A 636 -21.15 -1.34 -59.45
CA LEU A 636 -22.06 -2.31 -60.06
C LEU A 636 -23.41 -1.68 -60.44
N TYR A 637 -23.96 -0.80 -59.60
CA TYR A 637 -25.18 -0.05 -59.94
C TYR A 637 -24.97 0.89 -61.13
N ALA A 638 -23.84 1.61 -61.17
CA ALA A 638 -23.49 2.51 -62.27
C ALA A 638 -23.27 1.75 -63.59
N ASP A 639 -22.54 0.64 -63.55
CA ASP A 639 -22.28 -0.23 -64.71
C ASP A 639 -23.59 -0.83 -65.23
N ASN A 640 -24.51 -1.20 -64.35
CA ASN A 640 -25.84 -1.69 -64.74
C ASN A 640 -26.69 -0.60 -65.41
N ALA A 641 -26.62 0.65 -64.95
CA ALA A 641 -27.29 1.79 -65.59
C ALA A 641 -26.73 2.05 -67.01
N VAL A 642 -25.40 2.00 -67.17
CA VAL A 642 -24.73 2.10 -68.47
C VAL A 642 -25.13 0.94 -69.38
N LEU A 643 -25.20 -0.29 -68.86
CA LEU A 643 -25.64 -1.48 -69.61
C LEU A 643 -27.06 -1.30 -70.14
N HIS A 644 -28.01 -0.89 -69.29
CA HIS A 644 -29.37 -0.59 -69.72
C HIS A 644 -29.41 0.44 -70.86
N SER A 645 -28.62 1.51 -70.77
CA SER A 645 -28.58 2.54 -71.81
C SER A 645 -27.99 2.01 -73.13
N LYS A 646 -26.92 1.20 -73.08
CA LYS A 646 -26.26 0.63 -74.26
C LYS A 646 -27.14 -0.44 -74.91
N MET A 647 -27.81 -1.28 -74.13
CA MET A 647 -28.76 -2.28 -74.65
C MET A 647 -29.98 -1.62 -75.28
N ALA A 648 -30.56 -0.58 -74.66
CA ALA A 648 -31.66 0.18 -75.26
C ALA A 648 -31.24 0.86 -76.58
N SER A 649 -30.01 1.35 -76.65
CA SER A 649 -29.46 1.92 -77.90
C SER A 649 -29.23 0.86 -78.99
N GLY A 650 -28.73 -0.32 -78.61
CA GLY A 650 -28.53 -1.47 -79.49
C GLY A 650 -29.84 -2.06 -79.99
N GLU A 651 -30.86 -2.15 -79.13
CA GLU A 651 -32.22 -2.57 -79.47
C GLU A 651 -32.86 -1.59 -80.45
N LYS A 652 -32.72 -0.27 -80.21
CA LYS A 652 -33.20 0.78 -81.11
C LYS A 652 -32.53 0.69 -82.48
N GLN A 653 -31.20 0.50 -82.53
CA GLN A 653 -30.47 0.30 -83.79
C GLN A 653 -30.87 -1.00 -84.49
N LEU A 654 -31.04 -2.10 -83.75
CA LEU A 654 -31.46 -3.39 -84.29
C LEU A 654 -32.87 -3.29 -84.90
N LYS A 655 -33.82 -2.67 -84.20
CA LYS A 655 -35.17 -2.37 -84.72
C LYS A 655 -35.12 -1.50 -85.97
N GLN A 656 -34.30 -0.45 -85.98
CA GLN A 656 -34.13 0.42 -87.16
C GLN A 656 -33.56 -0.34 -88.37
N ASN A 657 -32.59 -1.22 -88.15
CA ASN A 657 -31.95 -1.99 -89.21
C ASN A 657 -32.83 -3.14 -89.71
N ILE A 658 -33.58 -3.81 -88.84
CA ILE A 658 -34.61 -4.79 -89.22
C ILE A 658 -35.69 -4.11 -90.08
N ASN A 659 -36.15 -2.91 -89.68
CA ASN A 659 -37.12 -2.14 -90.46
C ASN A 659 -36.55 -1.65 -91.80
N ARG A 660 -35.25 -1.38 -91.88
CA ARG A 660 -34.55 -1.04 -93.13
C ARG A 660 -34.43 -2.26 -94.04
N TYR A 661 -34.04 -3.41 -93.50
CA TYR A 661 -33.96 -4.68 -94.23
C TYR A 661 -35.33 -5.12 -94.75
N SER A 662 -36.39 -5.03 -93.93
CA SER A 662 -37.78 -5.30 -94.33
C SER A 662 -38.23 -4.40 -95.48
N ARG A 663 -37.87 -3.10 -95.44
CA ARG A 663 -38.17 -2.15 -96.54
C ARG A 663 -37.43 -2.48 -97.83
N VAL A 664 -36.13 -2.76 -97.75
CA VAL A 664 -35.30 -3.12 -98.90
C VAL A 664 -35.79 -4.44 -99.52
N ASN A 665 -36.12 -5.44 -98.69
CA ASN A 665 -36.64 -6.72 -99.17
C ASN A 665 -38.03 -6.57 -99.84
N LYS A 666 -38.90 -5.70 -99.31
CA LYS A 666 -40.18 -5.35 -99.96
C LYS A 666 -39.97 -4.65 -101.31
N GLN A 667 -39.00 -3.74 -101.42
CA GLN A 667 -38.67 -3.06 -102.68
C GLN A 667 -38.13 -4.04 -103.73
N ILE A 668 -37.22 -4.94 -103.34
CA ILE A 668 -36.67 -5.99 -104.21
C ILE A 668 -37.79 -6.93 -104.70
N ASN A 669 -38.72 -7.31 -103.84
CA ASN A 669 -39.85 -8.18 -104.21
C ASN A 669 -40.88 -7.48 -105.13
N SER A 670 -41.03 -6.16 -105.03
CA SER A 670 -41.89 -5.39 -105.95
C SER A 670 -41.29 -5.18 -107.33
N GLU A 671 -39.95 -5.23 -107.47
CA GLU A 671 -39.25 -5.02 -108.74
C GLU A 671 -38.98 -6.32 -109.52
N LEU A 672 -38.98 -7.50 -108.87
CA LEU A 672 -38.54 -8.77 -109.46
C LEU A 672 -39.62 -9.84 -109.69
N GLY A 673 -40.89 -9.58 -109.40
CA GLY A 673 -42.00 -10.48 -109.77
C GLY A 673 -41.90 -11.91 -109.21
N ASN A 674 -42.43 -12.14 -108.01
CA ASN A 674 -42.91 -13.43 -107.45
C ASN A 674 -42.16 -14.75 -107.79
N THR A 675 -40.84 -14.75 -107.97
CA THR A 675 -40.07 -15.99 -108.27
C THR A 675 -38.85 -16.23 -107.37
N ARG A 676 -38.88 -15.74 -106.12
CA ARG A 676 -37.95 -16.19 -105.06
C ARG A 676 -38.70 -16.55 -103.79
N GLU A 677 -38.48 -17.77 -103.28
CA GLU A 677 -38.87 -18.15 -101.92
C GLU A 677 -38.34 -17.12 -100.92
N SER A 678 -39.25 -16.60 -100.11
CA SER A 678 -38.98 -15.64 -99.05
C SER A 678 -37.98 -16.20 -98.05
N MET A 679 -36.73 -15.71 -98.09
CA MET A 679 -35.81 -15.90 -96.97
C MET A 679 -36.23 -14.96 -95.82
N LEU A 680 -36.89 -15.56 -94.81
CA LEU A 680 -37.35 -15.03 -93.51
C LEU A 680 -38.76 -14.40 -93.49
N ASN A 681 -39.66 -15.03 -92.74
CA ASN A 681 -41.02 -14.54 -92.46
C ASN A 681 -40.98 -13.48 -91.33
N MET A 682 -41.81 -12.43 -91.43
CA MET A 682 -41.89 -11.33 -90.45
C MET A 682 -42.23 -11.81 -89.03
N GLN A 683 -42.88 -12.96 -88.94
CA GLN A 683 -43.22 -13.62 -87.68
C GLN A 683 -41.97 -14.13 -86.95
N ASP A 684 -40.98 -14.68 -87.66
CA ASP A 684 -39.72 -15.21 -87.09
C ASP A 684 -38.80 -14.10 -86.56
N LEU A 685 -38.84 -12.92 -87.17
CA LEU A 685 -38.13 -11.72 -86.73
C LEU A 685 -38.72 -11.14 -85.43
N ASN A 686 -40.04 -11.16 -85.28
CA ASN A 686 -40.71 -10.74 -84.04
C ASN A 686 -40.44 -11.70 -82.88
N THR A 687 -40.35 -13.01 -83.14
CA THR A 687 -39.94 -13.99 -82.12
C THR A 687 -38.47 -13.81 -81.67
N MET A 688 -37.56 -13.46 -82.60
CA MET A 688 -36.17 -13.14 -82.27
C MET A 688 -36.03 -11.86 -81.40
N ILE A 689 -36.85 -10.84 -81.66
CA ILE A 689 -36.89 -9.63 -80.83
C ILE A 689 -37.43 -9.97 -79.43
N SER A 690 -38.49 -10.77 -79.34
CA SER A 690 -39.06 -11.24 -78.07
C SER A 690 -38.10 -12.11 -77.25
N ASP A 691 -37.31 -12.97 -77.88
CA ASP A 691 -36.30 -13.80 -77.19
C ASP A 691 -35.10 -12.98 -76.72
N THR A 692 -34.77 -11.88 -77.42
CA THR A 692 -33.73 -10.94 -77.00
C THR A 692 -34.17 -10.15 -75.76
N ASP A 693 -35.42 -9.67 -75.75
CA ASP A 693 -36.05 -9.05 -74.57
C ASP A 693 -36.07 -10.03 -73.38
N LEU A 694 -36.35 -11.32 -73.63
CA LEU A 694 -36.36 -12.37 -72.61
C LEU A 694 -34.96 -12.65 -72.02
N VAL A 695 -33.91 -12.67 -72.83
CA VAL A 695 -32.51 -12.87 -72.36
C VAL A 695 -32.02 -11.66 -71.57
N VAL A 696 -32.39 -10.45 -71.97
CA VAL A 696 -32.08 -9.21 -71.27
C VAL A 696 -32.80 -9.15 -69.92
N LEU A 697 -34.08 -9.52 -69.86
CA LEU A 697 -34.85 -9.65 -68.62
C LEU A 697 -34.27 -10.75 -67.72
N GLN A 698 -33.92 -11.92 -68.26
CA GLN A 698 -33.48 -13.08 -67.47
C GLN A 698 -32.12 -12.87 -66.80
N ASN A 699 -31.16 -12.21 -67.47
CA ASN A 699 -29.86 -11.86 -66.86
C ASN A 699 -29.99 -10.73 -65.82
N ASN A 700 -30.85 -9.73 -66.07
CA ASN A 700 -31.15 -8.68 -65.10
C ASN A 700 -31.83 -9.24 -63.84
N TYR A 701 -32.79 -10.16 -63.98
CA TYR A 701 -33.45 -10.81 -62.85
C TYR A 701 -32.51 -11.73 -62.06
N GLN A 702 -31.59 -12.44 -62.71
CA GLN A 702 -30.61 -13.29 -62.01
C GLN A 702 -29.63 -12.44 -61.19
N TYR A 703 -29.23 -11.26 -61.70
CA TYR A 703 -28.33 -10.33 -61.00
C TYR A 703 -29.01 -9.60 -59.84
N VAL A 704 -30.20 -9.03 -60.06
CA VAL A 704 -31.02 -8.41 -58.99
C VAL A 704 -31.32 -9.43 -57.89
N LEU A 705 -31.57 -10.70 -58.25
CA LEU A 705 -31.80 -11.78 -57.29
C LEU A 705 -30.56 -12.12 -56.44
N TRP A 706 -29.35 -12.20 -57.03
CA TRP A 706 -28.12 -12.44 -56.26
C TRP A 706 -27.71 -11.25 -55.39
N THR A 707 -27.95 -10.03 -55.85
CA THR A 707 -27.75 -8.81 -55.06
C THR A 707 -28.75 -8.72 -53.91
N ILE A 708 -30.03 -9.10 -54.13
CA ILE A 708 -31.04 -9.21 -53.06
C ILE A 708 -30.71 -10.34 -52.09
N ILE A 709 -30.16 -11.47 -52.55
CA ILE A 709 -29.69 -12.55 -51.66
C ILE A 709 -28.52 -12.07 -50.80
N ALA A 710 -27.52 -11.40 -51.39
CA ALA A 710 -26.36 -10.86 -50.66
C ALA A 710 -26.76 -9.77 -49.66
N ILE A 711 -27.64 -8.84 -50.07
CA ILE A 711 -28.23 -7.82 -49.18
C ILE A 711 -29.08 -8.48 -48.09
N GLY A 712 -29.87 -9.50 -48.43
CA GLY A 712 -30.69 -10.25 -47.48
C GLY A 712 -29.86 -11.05 -46.48
N THR A 713 -28.70 -11.59 -46.89
CA THR A 713 -27.77 -12.23 -45.96
C THR A 713 -27.17 -11.18 -45.03
N VAL A 714 -26.68 -10.07 -45.56
CA VAL A 714 -26.14 -8.95 -44.77
C VAL A 714 -27.17 -8.38 -43.79
N ILE A 715 -28.43 -8.17 -44.21
CA ILE A 715 -29.52 -7.68 -43.35
C ILE A 715 -29.91 -8.73 -42.30
N VAL A 716 -29.96 -10.02 -42.65
CA VAL A 716 -30.21 -11.11 -41.69
C VAL A 716 -29.07 -11.20 -40.68
N THR A 717 -27.81 -11.02 -41.09
CA THR A 717 -26.66 -10.96 -40.19
C THR A 717 -26.74 -9.74 -39.28
N ILE A 718 -27.07 -8.55 -39.81
CA ILE A 718 -27.25 -7.31 -39.03
C ILE A 718 -28.42 -7.44 -38.03
N ASN A 719 -29.55 -8.05 -38.40
CA ASN A 719 -30.69 -8.26 -37.50
C ASN A 719 -30.48 -9.41 -36.50
N ALA A 720 -29.64 -10.39 -36.82
CA ALA A 720 -29.23 -11.43 -35.88
C ALA A 720 -28.20 -10.91 -34.84
N LEU A 721 -27.53 -9.80 -35.14
CA LEU A 721 -26.57 -9.10 -34.25
C LEU A 721 -27.23 -8.01 -33.38
N ASN A 722 -28.47 -7.60 -33.69
CA ASN A 722 -29.27 -6.64 -32.89
C ASN A 722 -30.28 -7.32 -31.94
N LYS A 723 -30.15 -8.63 -31.74
CA LYS A 723 -30.79 -9.42 -30.68
C LYS A 723 -29.70 -9.97 -29.78
#